data_AF-A0A979GTG1-F1
#
_entry.id   AF-A0A979GTG1-F1
#
_cell.length_a   1.000
_cell.length_b   1.000
_cell.length_c   1.000
_cell.angle_alpha   90.00
_cell.angle_beta   90.00
_cell.angle_gamma   90.00
#
_symmetry.space_group_name_H-M   'P 1'
#
loop_
_entity.id
_entity.type
_entity.pdbx_description
1 polymer ?
#
loop_
_entity_poly.entity_id
_entity_poly.type
_entity_poly.pdbx_seq_one_letter_code
_entity_poly.pdbx_strand_id
1 'polypeptide(L)'
;MEIYAYMKLYKRFVHVILFMAFWSQGIHSAQAQNGDQILDGIGETGMIARYVFNGDLKDWSRNTLHGKSQGNEVFFVNDDRFGKVLSLSGNNNAFITLPAETLSDIESLSISGWIYLHSSQTGQCFFDFGKDAGQHLFAAPTGTSTQEGYQVVIAADKSNQRSAVAPAIAINKWVHMVIVIDIPSKSMLTYVDSKPVGETKDIPSGVLALFSPGKKQLYIGKSLVPGDPNLNAMIHDFRIYRVALSNRQVAGIYNHARRGLNEEVVNTTGKQEDDLPHFPPTEARLYNTYLIRVADVKVETSVGNLPRLPAYVQGTYQHNKKGPQVRVIWPSPVDNTAVLKTGQYTLTGRVPGTNFQPKALVTVKSVTQSPAATLKLEPFKLGQVALKNDAHGHETQFVENRDKFIRTLATTDPNSFLYMFRHAFGRQQPEGAKPLDVWDSQDTKLRGHATGHYLTAIAQAYASTGYDKTLQQNFEQKMAYMVNTLYELSLLSGNPKETGGVAVSDPTAVPYGPGKSGYDSDLSNEGIRNDYWNWGKGFISAYPPDQFIMLEKGAKYGGQKNQIWAPYYTLHKILAGLMDVYEVSGNQKALTVATGMGDWVYARLSHVPQDTLIKMWNTYIAGEFGGMNEAMARLYLITGKQQYLQTAQLFDNIRVFFGDTAHSHGLAKNVDIFRGLHANQHIPQIVGSIEMYRASNNPEYYKIADNFWYKAVNDYMYSIGGVAGARNPANAECFISQPATLYENGFSSGGQNETCATYNMLKLTSDLFLFDQRAEFMDYYERALYNHILASVAKDNPANTYHVPLRPGAIKQFGNPDMTGFTCCNGTAIESNTKLQNTIYFKSRDNQALYVNLYIPSTLQWTERNVTIEQTTDFPKEDDTRLTIKGNGQFDINVRVPGWATKGFFVKINGKEQALTAKPGTYLTIRRQWKDGDIIDLKMPFRFHLDPVMDQQNIASLFYGPILLAAQEGEARKDWRKITLNADDISKSIKGDPQQLEFTIDDVVFKPFYETYGRHSVYLDVQLK
;
A
#
# COMPACT_ATOMS: atom_id res chain seq x y z
N MET A 1 -40.22 -61.37 -40.37
CA MET A 1 -38.78 -61.28 -40.69
C MET A 1 -38.48 -59.97 -41.45
N GLU A 2 -39.03 -58.82 -41.00
CA GLU A 2 -38.86 -57.51 -41.66
C GLU A 2 -38.44 -56.37 -40.72
N ILE A 3 -38.34 -56.62 -39.41
CA ILE A 3 -37.93 -55.59 -38.43
C ILE A 3 -36.40 -55.59 -38.19
N TYR A 4 -35.70 -56.65 -38.59
CA TYR A 4 -34.25 -56.79 -38.41
C TYR A 4 -33.39 -56.09 -39.48
N ALA A 5 -33.97 -55.73 -40.64
CA ALA A 5 -33.24 -55.09 -41.73
C ALA A 5 -33.12 -53.56 -41.57
N TYR A 6 -34.10 -52.90 -40.91
CA TYR A 6 -34.08 -51.44 -40.71
C TYR A 6 -33.14 -50.96 -39.60
N MET A 7 -32.84 -51.80 -38.60
CA MET A 7 -31.94 -51.45 -37.50
C MET A 7 -30.45 -51.45 -37.87
N LYS A 8 -30.05 -52.10 -38.97
CA LYS A 8 -28.64 -52.14 -39.43
C LYS A 8 -28.25 -50.93 -40.29
N LEU A 9 -29.19 -50.29 -40.99
CA LEU A 9 -28.93 -49.06 -41.76
C LEU A 9 -28.79 -47.83 -40.84
N TYR A 10 -29.59 -47.76 -39.77
CA TYR A 10 -29.55 -46.62 -38.84
C TYR A 10 -28.25 -46.58 -38.01
N LYS A 11 -27.71 -47.75 -37.63
CA LYS A 11 -26.43 -47.81 -36.90
C LYS A 11 -25.22 -47.40 -37.75
N ARG A 12 -25.23 -47.58 -39.07
CA ARG A 12 -24.12 -47.13 -39.95
C ARG A 12 -24.21 -45.64 -40.29
N PHE A 13 -25.41 -45.06 -40.39
CA PHE A 13 -25.57 -43.62 -40.61
C PHE A 13 -25.18 -42.79 -39.38
N VAL A 14 -25.46 -43.29 -38.17
CA VAL A 14 -25.09 -42.61 -36.92
C VAL A 14 -23.58 -42.65 -36.67
N HIS A 15 -22.86 -43.69 -37.09
CA HIS A 15 -21.40 -43.75 -36.93
C HIS A 15 -20.63 -42.86 -37.92
N VAL A 16 -21.18 -42.57 -39.11
CA VAL A 16 -20.53 -41.67 -40.09
C VAL A 16 -20.75 -40.19 -39.73
N ILE A 17 -21.90 -39.85 -39.12
CA ILE A 17 -22.13 -38.50 -38.59
C ILE A 17 -21.32 -38.26 -37.30
N LEU A 18 -21.10 -39.29 -36.48
CA LEU A 18 -20.22 -39.22 -35.32
C LEU A 18 -18.72 -39.14 -35.68
N PHE A 19 -18.30 -39.67 -36.83
CA PHE A 19 -16.89 -39.58 -37.28
C PHE A 19 -16.57 -38.29 -38.06
N MET A 20 -17.55 -37.68 -38.75
CA MET A 20 -17.35 -36.35 -39.38
C MET A 20 -17.53 -35.17 -38.42
N ALA A 21 -18.22 -35.36 -37.29
CA ALA A 21 -18.19 -34.40 -36.18
C ALA A 21 -16.82 -34.35 -35.46
N PHE A 22 -15.90 -35.26 -35.79
CA PHE A 22 -14.58 -35.36 -35.18
C PHE A 22 -13.48 -34.55 -35.90
N TRP A 23 -13.73 -33.93 -37.05
CA TRP A 23 -12.71 -33.19 -37.83
C TRP A 23 -13.27 -31.91 -38.48
N SER A 24 -13.84 -30.99 -37.69
CA SER A 24 -13.96 -29.56 -38.09
C SER A 24 -14.34 -28.60 -36.95
N GLN A 25 -13.91 -28.85 -35.70
CA GLN A 25 -13.94 -27.82 -34.65
C GLN A 25 -12.55 -27.24 -34.50
N GLY A 26 -12.21 -26.36 -35.44
CA GLY A 26 -11.06 -25.49 -35.36
C GLY A 26 -11.19 -24.53 -34.18
N ILE A 27 -10.21 -24.59 -33.28
CA ILE A 27 -9.62 -23.48 -32.53
C ILE A 27 -10.62 -22.36 -32.17
N HIS A 28 -11.38 -22.56 -31.09
CA HIS A 28 -11.88 -21.45 -30.29
C HIS A 28 -10.92 -21.23 -29.11
N SER A 29 -9.91 -20.40 -29.35
CA SER A 29 -9.16 -19.73 -28.30
C SER A 29 -10.11 -18.78 -27.57
N ALA A 30 -10.64 -19.21 -26.43
CA ALA A 30 -11.27 -18.34 -25.46
C ALA A 30 -10.19 -17.43 -24.87
N GLN A 31 -10.14 -16.17 -25.32
CA GLN A 31 -9.27 -15.12 -24.77
C GLN A 31 -10.12 -14.11 -23.99
N ALA A 32 -9.95 -14.08 -22.66
CA ALA A 32 -10.14 -12.97 -21.70
C ALA A 32 -10.08 -13.61 -20.28
N GLN A 33 -9.26 -13.20 -19.30
CA GLN A 33 -8.58 -11.94 -18.99
C GLN A 33 -7.23 -12.20 -18.29
N ASN A 34 -6.20 -11.43 -18.68
CA ASN A 34 -4.92 -11.28 -17.96
C ASN A 34 -5.03 -10.16 -16.92
N GLY A 35 -3.91 -9.85 -16.23
CA GLY A 35 -3.68 -8.63 -15.46
C GLY A 35 -3.67 -7.35 -16.31
N ASP A 36 -4.72 -7.12 -17.10
CA ASP A 36 -4.81 -6.11 -18.16
C ASP A 36 -4.60 -4.68 -17.66
N GLN A 37 -4.82 -4.36 -16.38
CA GLN A 37 -4.56 -3.02 -15.85
C GLN A 37 -3.07 -2.64 -16.01
N ILE A 38 -2.17 -3.58 -15.74
CA ILE A 38 -0.73 -3.42 -15.95
C ILE A 38 -0.40 -3.37 -17.45
N LEU A 39 -1.16 -4.09 -18.29
CA LEU A 39 -1.00 -4.08 -19.76
C LEU A 39 -1.49 -2.77 -20.39
N ASP A 40 -2.56 -2.18 -19.86
CA ASP A 40 -3.04 -0.84 -20.17
C ASP A 40 -2.03 0.23 -19.69
N GLY A 41 -1.08 -0.18 -18.84
CA GLY A 41 -0.14 0.64 -18.08
C GLY A 41 -0.89 1.69 -17.27
N ILE A 42 -1.97 1.27 -16.63
CA ILE A 42 -2.72 2.03 -15.64
C ILE A 42 -2.45 1.30 -14.33
N GLY A 43 -1.84 2.00 -13.38
CA GLY A 43 -1.58 1.44 -12.06
C GLY A 43 -2.87 0.87 -11.45
N GLU A 44 -2.68 -0.15 -10.62
CA GLU A 44 -3.73 -0.96 -9.98
C GLU A 44 -4.77 -0.15 -9.17
N THR A 45 -4.43 1.08 -8.80
CA THR A 45 -5.25 2.04 -8.03
C THR A 45 -5.93 3.12 -8.87
N GLY A 46 -5.60 3.24 -10.17
CA GLY A 46 -6.20 4.22 -11.07
C GLY A 46 -7.63 3.88 -11.50
N MET A 47 -8.03 2.60 -11.42
CA MET A 47 -9.36 2.12 -11.80
C MET A 47 -10.35 2.16 -10.64
N ILE A 48 -11.53 2.76 -10.87
CA ILE A 48 -12.62 2.78 -9.89
C ILE A 48 -13.55 1.59 -10.08
N ALA A 49 -14.03 1.36 -11.29
CA ALA A 49 -14.96 0.27 -11.59
C ALA A 49 -14.76 -0.20 -13.04
N ARG A 50 -15.03 -1.49 -13.30
CA ARG A 50 -15.01 -2.09 -14.63
C ARG A 50 -16.15 -3.09 -14.77
N TYR A 51 -17.06 -2.82 -15.69
CA TYR A 51 -18.17 -3.69 -16.05
C TYR A 51 -17.94 -4.28 -17.43
N VAL A 52 -17.55 -5.55 -17.48
CA VAL A 52 -17.31 -6.26 -18.76
C VAL A 52 -18.62 -6.51 -19.49
N PHE A 53 -19.71 -6.69 -18.74
CA PHE A 53 -21.04 -7.05 -19.24
C PHE A 53 -21.11 -8.41 -19.96
N ASN A 54 -20.32 -9.38 -19.47
CA ASN A 54 -20.29 -10.76 -19.98
C ASN A 54 -21.34 -11.66 -19.30
N GLY A 55 -22.61 -11.24 -19.32
CA GLY A 55 -23.72 -11.98 -18.70
C GLY A 55 -24.09 -11.55 -17.28
N ASP A 56 -23.40 -10.57 -16.70
CA ASP A 56 -23.70 -9.99 -15.39
C ASP A 56 -23.39 -8.48 -15.34
N LEU A 57 -23.80 -7.84 -14.24
CA LEU A 57 -23.53 -6.43 -13.94
C LEU A 57 -22.45 -6.28 -12.84
N LYS A 58 -21.61 -7.31 -12.65
CA LYS A 58 -20.58 -7.27 -11.64
C LYS A 58 -19.54 -6.23 -12.01
N ASP A 59 -19.11 -5.50 -10.99
CA ASP A 59 -17.87 -4.74 -11.05
C ASP A 59 -16.72 -5.73 -10.90
N TRP A 60 -15.92 -5.84 -11.95
CA TRP A 60 -14.72 -6.67 -12.03
C TRP A 60 -13.47 -5.93 -11.54
N SER A 61 -13.62 -4.70 -11.02
CA SER A 61 -12.59 -4.06 -10.21
C SER A 61 -12.52 -4.66 -8.80
N ARG A 62 -11.51 -4.24 -8.04
CA ARG A 62 -11.32 -4.67 -6.65
C ARG A 62 -12.20 -3.89 -5.66
N ASN A 63 -12.98 -2.92 -6.13
CA ASN A 63 -13.81 -2.05 -5.29
C ASN A 63 -15.25 -2.56 -5.13
N THR A 64 -15.63 -3.62 -5.85
CA THR A 64 -16.94 -4.31 -5.70
C THR A 64 -18.17 -3.41 -5.92
N LEU A 65 -18.05 -2.39 -6.76
CA LEU A 65 -19.08 -1.38 -7.03
C LEU A 65 -20.14 -1.91 -8.02
N HIS A 66 -20.78 -3.04 -7.72
CA HIS A 66 -21.66 -3.75 -8.66
C HIS A 66 -22.86 -2.91 -9.13
N GLY A 67 -23.16 -2.97 -10.43
CA GLY A 67 -24.30 -2.28 -11.04
C GLY A 67 -25.62 -3.00 -10.78
N LYS A 68 -26.74 -2.27 -10.92
CA LYS A 68 -28.10 -2.80 -10.80
C LYS A 68 -28.91 -2.47 -12.06
N SER A 69 -29.55 -3.48 -12.65
CA SER A 69 -30.52 -3.26 -13.74
C SER A 69 -31.77 -2.58 -13.21
N GLN A 70 -32.30 -1.64 -13.99
CA GLN A 70 -33.59 -1.01 -13.72
C GLN A 70 -34.55 -1.40 -14.83
N GLY A 71 -35.51 -2.27 -14.50
CA GLY A 71 -36.51 -2.85 -15.41
C GLY A 71 -36.14 -4.23 -15.96
N ASN A 72 -37.10 -4.85 -16.65
CA ASN A 72 -37.01 -6.25 -17.10
C ASN A 72 -36.42 -6.42 -18.51
N GLU A 73 -36.02 -5.33 -19.17
CA GLU A 73 -35.52 -5.33 -20.55
C GLU A 73 -34.01 -5.05 -20.65
N VAL A 74 -33.27 -5.43 -19.61
CA VAL A 74 -31.80 -5.47 -19.59
C VAL A 74 -31.37 -6.88 -19.94
N PHE A 75 -30.86 -7.08 -21.16
CA PHE A 75 -30.50 -8.41 -21.68
C PHE A 75 -29.00 -8.55 -21.92
N PHE A 76 -28.52 -9.80 -21.94
CA PHE A 76 -27.19 -10.14 -22.42
C PHE A 76 -27.31 -10.98 -23.69
N VAL A 77 -26.73 -10.49 -24.78
CA VAL A 77 -26.80 -11.12 -26.10
C VAL A 77 -25.41 -11.53 -26.56
N ASN A 78 -25.33 -12.56 -27.41
CA ASN A 78 -24.07 -12.96 -28.02
C ASN A 78 -23.73 -12.02 -29.18
N ASP A 79 -22.48 -11.59 -29.24
CA ASP A 79 -21.86 -10.74 -30.23
C ASP A 79 -20.61 -11.43 -30.77
N ASP A 80 -20.39 -11.35 -32.08
CA ASP A 80 -19.30 -12.05 -32.78
C ASP A 80 -17.90 -11.56 -32.36
N ARG A 81 -17.81 -10.31 -31.87
CA ARG A 81 -16.53 -9.69 -31.49
C ARG A 81 -16.21 -9.88 -30.01
N PHE A 82 -17.19 -9.67 -29.14
CA PHE A 82 -16.97 -9.58 -27.68
C PHE A 82 -17.59 -10.73 -26.88
N GLY A 83 -18.22 -11.71 -27.53
CA GLY A 83 -18.94 -12.77 -26.81
C GLY A 83 -20.23 -12.22 -26.22
N LYS A 84 -20.50 -12.37 -24.91
CA LYS A 84 -21.71 -11.77 -24.33
C LYS A 84 -21.51 -10.28 -24.03
N VAL A 85 -22.50 -9.48 -24.41
CA VAL A 85 -22.53 -8.03 -24.19
C VAL A 85 -23.88 -7.59 -23.61
N LEU A 86 -23.90 -6.44 -22.94
CA LEU A 86 -25.15 -5.82 -22.47
C LEU A 86 -25.92 -5.25 -23.66
N SER A 87 -27.23 -5.50 -23.72
CA SER A 87 -28.15 -4.93 -24.72
C SER A 87 -29.25 -4.13 -24.03
N LEU A 88 -29.43 -2.87 -24.43
CA LEU A 88 -30.47 -1.96 -23.96
C LEU A 88 -31.44 -1.64 -25.11
N SER A 89 -32.75 -1.78 -24.87
CA SER A 89 -33.81 -1.69 -25.89
C SER A 89 -34.21 -0.26 -26.28
N GLY A 90 -33.84 0.75 -25.49
CA GLY A 90 -34.32 2.12 -25.63
C GLY A 90 -35.68 2.42 -24.97
N ASN A 91 -36.34 1.42 -24.38
CA ASN A 91 -37.61 1.62 -23.64
C ASN A 91 -37.38 2.25 -22.25
N ASN A 92 -38.42 2.88 -21.67
CA ASN A 92 -38.35 3.72 -20.45
C ASN A 92 -37.71 3.08 -19.20
N ASN A 93 -37.56 1.74 -19.16
CA ASN A 93 -36.99 0.97 -18.05
C ASN A 93 -35.89 -0.01 -18.53
N ALA A 94 -34.95 0.41 -19.38
CA ALA A 94 -33.81 -0.41 -19.80
C ALA A 94 -32.51 0.36 -19.57
N PHE A 95 -32.01 0.39 -18.33
CA PHE A 95 -30.77 1.09 -17.96
C PHE A 95 -30.12 0.48 -16.71
N ILE A 96 -28.87 0.86 -16.43
CA ILE A 96 -28.11 0.40 -15.26
C ILE A 96 -27.90 1.57 -14.29
N THR A 97 -28.04 1.30 -12.98
CA THR A 97 -27.66 2.22 -11.91
C THR A 97 -26.39 1.73 -11.23
N LEU A 98 -25.42 2.63 -11.01
CA LEU A 98 -24.20 2.34 -10.24
C LEU A 98 -24.34 2.82 -8.79
N PRO A 99 -23.59 2.23 -7.83
CA PRO A 99 -23.55 2.72 -6.45
C PRO A 99 -23.03 4.17 -6.38
N ALA A 100 -23.62 5.01 -5.52
CA ALA A 100 -23.32 6.45 -5.47
C ALA A 100 -21.86 6.77 -5.09
N GLU A 101 -21.21 5.85 -4.40
CA GLU A 101 -19.81 5.84 -4.01
C GLU A 101 -18.84 5.69 -5.20
N THR A 102 -19.32 5.28 -6.38
CA THR A 102 -18.49 5.06 -7.58
C THR A 102 -17.73 6.31 -8.03
N LEU A 103 -18.27 7.51 -7.81
CA LEU A 103 -17.60 8.77 -8.15
C LEU A 103 -17.28 9.61 -6.91
N SER A 104 -17.14 8.99 -5.75
CA SER A 104 -16.61 9.69 -4.59
C SER A 104 -15.10 9.92 -4.74
N ASP A 105 -14.68 11.12 -4.32
CA ASP A 105 -13.27 11.45 -4.09
C ASP A 105 -12.38 11.26 -5.33
N ILE A 106 -12.79 11.80 -6.47
CA ILE A 106 -12.00 11.77 -7.71
C ILE A 106 -11.21 13.08 -7.90
N GLU A 107 -9.93 12.98 -8.28
CA GLU A 107 -9.11 14.14 -8.63
C GLU A 107 -9.24 14.50 -10.11
N SER A 108 -9.45 13.51 -10.95
CA SER A 108 -9.79 13.60 -12.37
C SER A 108 -10.62 12.37 -12.74
N LEU A 109 -11.31 12.41 -13.88
CA LEU A 109 -12.24 11.36 -14.26
C LEU A 109 -11.99 10.95 -15.70
N SER A 110 -11.81 9.66 -15.92
CA SER A 110 -11.90 9.10 -17.27
C SER A 110 -12.93 7.98 -17.33
N ILE A 111 -13.76 7.98 -18.36
CA ILE A 111 -14.77 6.95 -18.61
C ILE A 111 -14.52 6.39 -20.00
N SER A 112 -14.43 5.07 -20.12
CA SER A 112 -14.16 4.36 -21.36
C SER A 112 -15.19 3.26 -21.56
N GLY A 113 -15.65 3.04 -22.78
CA GLY A 113 -16.44 1.85 -23.07
C GLY A 113 -16.66 1.64 -24.57
N TRP A 114 -17.01 0.40 -24.93
CA TRP A 114 -17.42 0.06 -26.27
C TRP A 114 -18.95 0.19 -26.38
N ILE A 115 -19.41 0.83 -27.45
CA ILE A 115 -20.83 0.98 -27.77
C ILE A 115 -21.11 0.51 -29.20
N TYR A 116 -22.22 -0.19 -29.39
CA TYR A 116 -22.83 -0.47 -30.68
C TYR A 116 -24.19 0.20 -30.71
N LEU A 117 -24.28 1.37 -31.33
CA LEU A 117 -25.49 2.19 -31.32
C LEU A 117 -26.48 1.73 -32.41
N HIS A 118 -27.75 1.51 -32.07
CA HIS A 118 -28.77 1.06 -33.03
C HIS A 118 -29.60 2.21 -33.62
N SER A 119 -29.68 3.34 -32.94
CA SER A 119 -30.55 4.46 -33.30
C SER A 119 -29.77 5.77 -33.35
N SER A 120 -30.02 6.58 -34.38
CA SER A 120 -29.50 7.96 -34.48
C SER A 120 -30.34 8.99 -33.72
N GLN A 121 -31.35 8.56 -32.95
CA GLN A 121 -32.20 9.45 -32.15
C GLN A 121 -31.35 10.30 -31.18
N THR A 122 -31.56 11.60 -31.17
CA THR A 122 -30.90 12.56 -30.26
C THR A 122 -31.46 12.46 -28.84
N GLY A 123 -30.67 12.82 -27.83
CA GLY A 123 -31.05 12.80 -26.41
C GLY A 123 -30.77 11.47 -25.70
N GLN A 124 -30.26 10.46 -26.40
CA GLN A 124 -29.80 9.22 -25.79
C GLN A 124 -28.46 9.43 -25.08
N CYS A 125 -28.34 9.02 -23.82
CA CYS A 125 -27.10 9.11 -23.04
C CYS A 125 -26.40 7.75 -22.93
N PHE A 126 -25.11 7.70 -23.28
CA PHE A 126 -24.23 6.57 -22.97
C PHE A 126 -24.12 6.38 -21.45
N PHE A 127 -23.89 7.49 -20.75
CA PHE A 127 -24.04 7.59 -19.30
C PHE A 127 -24.51 9.01 -18.95
N ASP A 128 -25.13 9.13 -17.77
CA ASP A 128 -25.51 10.41 -17.17
C ASP A 128 -25.35 10.33 -15.63
N PHE A 129 -24.39 11.09 -15.11
CA PHE A 129 -23.90 11.03 -13.74
C PHE A 129 -24.04 12.40 -13.06
N GLY A 130 -24.81 12.49 -11.99
CA GLY A 130 -25.01 13.76 -11.30
C GLY A 130 -25.92 13.70 -10.09
N LYS A 131 -26.37 14.86 -9.64
CA LYS A 131 -27.38 15.00 -8.57
C LYS A 131 -28.79 15.02 -9.13
N ASP A 132 -28.98 15.73 -10.24
CA ASP A 132 -30.25 15.92 -10.94
C ASP A 132 -30.00 16.43 -12.38
N ALA A 133 -31.07 16.66 -13.14
CA ALA A 133 -31.04 17.14 -14.53
C ALA A 133 -30.33 18.50 -14.75
N GLY A 134 -30.09 19.28 -13.71
CA GLY A 134 -29.39 20.56 -13.77
C GLY A 134 -27.93 20.50 -13.31
N GLN A 135 -27.56 19.44 -12.58
CA GLN A 135 -26.23 19.23 -12.01
C GLN A 135 -25.71 17.83 -12.34
N HIS A 136 -25.16 17.65 -13.54
CA HIS A 136 -24.70 16.36 -14.04
C HIS A 136 -23.62 16.44 -15.13
N LEU A 137 -22.98 15.31 -15.37
CA LEU A 137 -22.06 15.03 -16.47
C LEU A 137 -22.65 13.89 -17.30
N PHE A 138 -22.85 14.13 -18.60
CA PHE A 138 -23.38 13.11 -19.49
C PHE A 138 -22.61 13.06 -20.82
N ALA A 139 -22.71 11.90 -21.48
CA ALA A 139 -22.20 11.70 -22.83
C ALA A 139 -23.34 11.24 -23.75
N ALA A 140 -23.67 12.04 -24.77
CA ALA A 140 -24.72 11.77 -25.75
C ALA A 140 -24.11 11.42 -27.12
N PRO A 141 -24.14 10.14 -27.58
CA PRO A 141 -23.46 9.70 -28.80
C PRO A 141 -23.90 10.41 -30.10
N THR A 142 -25.13 10.91 -30.16
CA THR A 142 -25.73 11.55 -31.35
C THR A 142 -26.12 13.00 -31.12
N GLY A 143 -25.93 13.52 -29.92
CA GLY A 143 -26.27 14.89 -29.53
C GLY A 143 -27.53 15.00 -28.69
N THR A 144 -27.90 16.23 -28.37
CA THR A 144 -29.06 16.61 -27.55
C THR A 144 -30.16 17.20 -28.43
N SER A 145 -31.29 17.59 -27.82
CA SER A 145 -32.37 18.32 -28.53
C SER A 145 -31.94 19.70 -29.04
N THR A 146 -30.83 20.26 -28.54
CA THR A 146 -30.37 21.61 -28.87
C THR A 146 -29.14 21.63 -29.78
N GLN A 147 -28.40 20.52 -29.87
CA GLN A 147 -27.16 20.45 -30.65
C GLN A 147 -26.93 19.00 -31.11
N GLU A 148 -26.67 18.81 -32.40
CA GLU A 148 -26.33 17.50 -32.98
C GLU A 148 -24.84 17.15 -32.78
N GLY A 149 -24.50 15.87 -32.95
CA GLY A 149 -23.12 15.35 -32.85
C GLY A 149 -22.79 14.75 -31.48
N TYR A 150 -21.76 13.92 -31.41
CA TYR A 150 -21.33 13.33 -30.14
C TYR A 150 -20.95 14.42 -29.15
N GLN A 151 -21.64 14.45 -28.02
CA GLN A 151 -21.41 15.44 -26.97
C GLN A 151 -21.02 14.83 -25.64
N VAL A 152 -20.16 15.54 -24.93
CA VAL A 152 -19.99 15.39 -23.50
C VAL A 152 -20.24 16.74 -22.87
N VAL A 153 -21.13 16.81 -21.89
CA VAL A 153 -21.57 18.08 -21.28
C VAL A 153 -21.43 18.01 -19.77
N ILE A 154 -20.81 19.04 -19.19
CA ILE A 154 -20.80 19.32 -17.77
C ILE A 154 -21.85 20.41 -17.52
N ALA A 155 -22.95 20.09 -16.85
CA ALA A 155 -23.91 21.07 -16.37
C ALA A 155 -23.70 21.27 -14.86
N ALA A 156 -23.09 22.38 -14.46
CA ALA A 156 -22.85 22.74 -13.07
C ALA A 156 -23.83 23.80 -12.52
N ASP A 157 -24.47 24.56 -13.41
CA ASP A 157 -25.62 25.47 -13.22
C ASP A 157 -26.13 25.92 -14.61
N LYS A 158 -27.29 26.60 -14.72
CA LYS A 158 -27.88 27.03 -16.02
C LYS A 158 -27.02 28.05 -16.79
N SER A 159 -26.01 28.66 -16.17
CA SER A 159 -25.14 29.70 -16.75
C SER A 159 -23.74 29.22 -17.12
N ASN A 160 -23.30 28.05 -16.63
CA ASN A 160 -21.94 27.51 -16.76
C ASN A 160 -21.92 26.09 -17.38
N GLN A 161 -22.64 25.90 -18.49
CA GLN A 161 -22.51 24.66 -19.27
C GLN A 161 -21.23 24.70 -20.13
N ARG A 162 -20.49 23.58 -20.12
CA ARG A 162 -19.34 23.35 -21.01
C ARG A 162 -19.54 22.03 -21.74
N SER A 163 -19.34 22.04 -23.06
CA SER A 163 -19.50 20.85 -23.89
C SER A 163 -18.32 20.65 -24.84
N ALA A 164 -17.91 19.39 -24.99
CA ALA A 164 -17.03 18.94 -26.07
C ALA A 164 -17.93 18.33 -27.15
N VAL A 165 -17.82 18.83 -28.38
CA VAL A 165 -18.63 18.39 -29.52
C VAL A 165 -17.73 17.73 -30.55
N ALA A 166 -18.18 16.59 -31.06
CA ALA A 166 -17.52 15.82 -32.11
C ALA A 166 -18.58 15.31 -33.11
N PRO A 167 -18.16 14.76 -34.28
CA PRO A 167 -19.10 14.09 -35.19
C PRO A 167 -19.88 12.98 -34.48
N ALA A 168 -21.15 12.79 -34.85
CA ALA A 168 -22.01 11.75 -34.27
C ALA A 168 -21.39 10.35 -34.40
N ILE A 169 -21.59 9.51 -33.38
CA ILE A 169 -21.11 8.13 -33.39
C ILE A 169 -21.85 7.32 -34.46
N ALA A 170 -21.10 6.51 -35.21
CA ALA A 170 -21.67 5.66 -36.25
C ALA A 170 -22.65 4.64 -35.65
N ILE A 171 -23.83 4.51 -36.27
CA ILE A 171 -24.78 3.44 -35.95
C ILE A 171 -24.35 2.12 -36.57
N ASN A 172 -24.84 1.01 -36.01
CA ASN A 172 -24.62 -0.35 -36.50
C ASN A 172 -23.14 -0.74 -36.63
N LYS A 173 -22.30 -0.25 -35.72
CA LYS A 173 -20.89 -0.58 -35.62
C LYS A 173 -20.39 -0.41 -34.19
N TRP A 174 -19.49 -1.29 -33.75
CA TRP A 174 -18.76 -1.12 -32.49
C TRP A 174 -17.78 0.06 -32.57
N VAL A 175 -17.92 0.99 -31.63
CA VAL A 175 -17.08 2.17 -31.46
C VAL A 175 -16.57 2.22 -30.02
N HIS A 176 -15.27 2.48 -29.85
CA HIS A 176 -14.70 2.73 -28.53
C HIS A 176 -14.76 4.22 -28.21
N MET A 177 -15.50 4.58 -27.17
CA MET A 177 -15.64 5.95 -26.70
C MET A 177 -14.85 6.15 -25.41
N VAL A 178 -14.09 7.24 -25.32
CA VAL A 178 -13.43 7.64 -24.07
C VAL A 178 -13.63 9.12 -23.80
N ILE A 179 -13.94 9.44 -22.56
CA ILE A 179 -14.03 10.79 -22.02
C ILE A 179 -12.90 10.94 -21.00
N VAL A 180 -12.13 12.02 -21.09
CA VAL A 180 -11.07 12.37 -20.15
C VAL A 180 -11.33 13.78 -19.62
N ILE A 181 -11.57 13.90 -18.32
CA ILE A 181 -11.73 15.17 -17.60
C ILE A 181 -10.51 15.35 -16.70
N ASP A 182 -9.65 16.29 -17.06
CA ASP A 182 -8.44 16.67 -16.34
C ASP A 182 -8.72 17.96 -15.57
N ILE A 183 -9.00 17.81 -14.27
CA ILE A 183 -9.33 18.93 -13.38
C ILE A 183 -8.14 19.87 -13.20
N PRO A 184 -6.89 19.40 -12.98
CA PRO A 184 -5.73 20.29 -12.87
C PRO A 184 -5.51 21.22 -14.07
N SER A 185 -5.72 20.75 -15.31
CA SER A 185 -5.63 21.60 -16.52
C SER A 185 -6.92 22.31 -16.89
N LYS A 186 -8.01 22.04 -16.17
CA LYS A 186 -9.35 22.53 -16.50
C LYS A 186 -9.75 22.14 -17.94
N SER A 187 -9.45 20.91 -18.37
CA SER A 187 -9.74 20.44 -19.73
C SER A 187 -10.59 19.16 -19.77
N MET A 188 -11.33 19.00 -20.86
CA MET A 188 -12.11 17.81 -21.17
C MET A 188 -11.82 17.38 -22.61
N LEU A 189 -11.41 16.13 -22.81
CA LEU A 189 -11.11 15.54 -24.11
C LEU A 189 -12.01 14.34 -24.36
N THR A 190 -12.41 14.15 -25.61
CA THR A 190 -13.18 12.99 -26.06
C THR A 190 -12.47 12.25 -27.18
N TYR A 191 -12.56 10.92 -27.15
CA TYR A 191 -11.91 10.02 -28.10
C TYR A 191 -12.90 9.07 -28.73
N VAL A 192 -12.65 8.75 -30.00
CA VAL A 192 -13.34 7.71 -30.76
C VAL A 192 -12.29 6.81 -31.40
N ASP A 193 -12.35 5.51 -31.12
CA ASP A 193 -11.40 4.49 -31.61
C ASP A 193 -9.93 4.91 -31.40
N SER A 194 -9.61 5.34 -30.18
CA SER A 194 -8.32 5.88 -29.71
C SER A 194 -7.86 7.24 -30.27
N LYS A 195 -8.63 7.87 -31.17
CA LYS A 195 -8.29 9.18 -31.73
C LYS A 195 -9.05 10.29 -31.00
N PRO A 196 -8.40 11.40 -30.61
CA PRO A 196 -9.11 12.55 -30.05
C PRO A 196 -10.03 13.15 -31.11
N VAL A 197 -11.27 13.46 -30.74
CA VAL A 197 -12.31 13.99 -31.65
C VAL A 197 -13.01 15.25 -31.12
N GLY A 198 -12.85 15.59 -29.85
CA GLY A 198 -13.38 16.81 -29.24
C GLY A 198 -12.55 17.26 -28.04
N GLU A 199 -12.48 18.56 -27.82
CA GLU A 199 -11.78 19.19 -26.70
C GLU A 199 -12.55 20.41 -26.20
N THR A 200 -12.57 20.60 -24.89
CA THR A 200 -13.04 21.81 -24.22
C THR A 200 -12.04 22.23 -23.16
N LYS A 201 -11.68 23.51 -23.15
CA LYS A 201 -10.86 24.14 -22.11
C LYS A 201 -11.72 24.95 -21.15
N ASP A 202 -11.13 25.35 -20.03
CA ASP A 202 -11.78 26.16 -19.01
C ASP A 202 -13.07 25.52 -18.47
N ILE A 203 -13.00 24.21 -18.20
CA ILE A 203 -14.08 23.53 -17.47
C ILE A 203 -14.22 24.12 -16.06
N PRO A 204 -15.42 24.16 -15.48
CA PRO A 204 -15.63 24.76 -14.18
C PRO A 204 -14.81 24.06 -13.10
N SER A 205 -14.14 24.78 -12.21
CA SER A 205 -13.39 24.18 -11.09
C SER A 205 -14.27 23.33 -10.15
N GLY A 206 -15.58 23.57 -10.17
CA GLY A 206 -16.59 22.83 -9.42
C GLY A 206 -17.11 21.54 -10.07
N VAL A 207 -16.53 21.00 -11.16
CA VAL A 207 -16.99 19.72 -11.76
C VAL A 207 -17.09 18.61 -10.70
N LEU A 208 -16.12 18.54 -9.78
CA LEU A 208 -16.11 17.54 -8.72
C LEU A 208 -17.25 17.73 -7.71
N ALA A 209 -17.82 18.94 -7.60
CA ALA A 209 -18.97 19.20 -6.73
C ALA A 209 -20.25 18.50 -7.21
N LEU A 210 -20.31 18.12 -8.50
CA LEU A 210 -21.36 17.24 -9.03
C LEU A 210 -21.35 15.88 -8.32
N PHE A 211 -20.19 15.46 -7.85
CA PHE A 211 -19.97 14.17 -7.22
C PHE A 211 -19.66 14.28 -5.72
N SER A 212 -19.91 15.43 -5.08
CA SER A 212 -19.80 15.57 -3.62
C SER A 212 -20.74 14.63 -2.86
N PRO A 213 -20.40 14.20 -1.63
CA PRO A 213 -21.25 13.33 -0.80
C PRO A 213 -22.71 13.81 -0.73
N GLY A 214 -23.67 12.92 -0.99
CA GLY A 214 -25.11 13.22 -1.09
C GLY A 214 -25.87 12.22 -1.97
N LYS A 215 -27.17 12.47 -2.23
CA LYS A 215 -27.95 11.66 -3.19
C LYS A 215 -27.45 11.94 -4.61
N LYS A 216 -26.71 10.99 -5.19
CA LYS A 216 -26.25 11.01 -6.58
C LYS A 216 -26.98 9.93 -7.39
N GLN A 217 -27.16 10.18 -8.68
CA GLN A 217 -27.73 9.26 -9.65
C GLN A 217 -26.67 9.00 -10.71
N LEU A 218 -26.21 7.74 -10.79
CA LEU A 218 -25.18 7.31 -11.72
C LEU A 218 -25.77 6.30 -12.69
N TYR A 219 -26.20 6.75 -13.87
CA TYR A 219 -26.89 5.93 -14.86
C TYR A 219 -26.04 5.61 -16.08
N ILE A 220 -26.08 4.36 -16.53
CA ILE A 220 -25.61 3.94 -17.85
C ILE A 220 -26.86 3.67 -18.71
N GLY A 221 -26.97 4.35 -19.84
CA GLY A 221 -28.08 4.17 -20.78
C GLY A 221 -29.36 4.97 -20.52
N LYS A 222 -29.34 5.90 -19.55
CA LYS A 222 -30.49 6.79 -19.23
C LYS A 222 -30.03 8.22 -18.92
N SER A 223 -30.82 9.20 -19.38
CA SER A 223 -30.67 10.63 -19.07
C SER A 223 -31.33 10.99 -17.74
N LEU A 224 -30.74 11.93 -17.00
CA LEU A 224 -31.35 12.55 -15.83
C LEU A 224 -32.40 13.61 -16.21
N VAL A 225 -32.38 14.09 -17.46
CA VAL A 225 -33.35 15.06 -17.97
C VAL A 225 -34.69 14.37 -18.24
N PRO A 226 -35.79 14.82 -17.62
CA PRO A 226 -37.10 14.22 -17.85
C PRO A 226 -37.55 14.34 -19.31
N GLY A 227 -37.98 13.23 -19.91
CA GLY A 227 -38.52 13.17 -21.27
C GLY A 227 -37.49 12.80 -22.35
N ASP A 228 -36.20 12.76 -22.01
CA ASP A 228 -35.16 12.26 -22.91
C ASP A 228 -35.29 10.74 -23.13
N PRO A 229 -34.95 10.23 -24.34
CA PRO A 229 -35.03 8.80 -24.64
C PRO A 229 -33.93 7.99 -23.95
N ASN A 230 -34.22 6.75 -23.58
CA ASN A 230 -33.21 5.81 -23.12
C ASN A 230 -32.36 5.30 -24.28
N LEU A 231 -31.16 4.81 -23.96
CA LEU A 231 -30.20 4.33 -24.95
C LEU A 231 -30.65 3.01 -25.58
N ASN A 232 -30.70 2.98 -26.92
CA ASN A 232 -30.86 1.79 -27.72
C ASN A 232 -29.50 1.39 -28.31
N ALA A 233 -28.77 0.53 -27.59
CA ALA A 233 -27.41 0.13 -27.93
C ALA A 233 -27.01 -1.19 -27.25
N MET A 234 -25.95 -1.81 -27.77
CA MET A 234 -25.15 -2.77 -27.01
C MET A 234 -23.93 -2.10 -26.39
N ILE A 235 -23.50 -2.56 -25.21
CA ILE A 235 -22.37 -2.01 -24.45
C ILE A 235 -21.44 -3.14 -24.01
N HIS A 236 -20.13 -2.90 -24.09
CA HIS A 236 -19.10 -3.81 -23.59
C HIS A 236 -17.97 -3.05 -22.90
N ASP A 237 -17.39 -3.64 -21.85
CA ASP A 237 -16.19 -3.18 -21.16
C ASP A 237 -16.25 -1.69 -20.75
N PHE A 238 -17.26 -1.32 -19.97
CA PHE A 238 -17.43 0.02 -19.40
C PHE A 238 -16.50 0.19 -18.19
N ARG A 239 -15.61 1.18 -18.24
CA ARG A 239 -14.56 1.41 -17.24
C ARG A 239 -14.59 2.85 -16.75
N ILE A 240 -14.36 3.02 -15.46
CA ILE A 240 -14.28 4.30 -14.78
C ILE A 240 -12.92 4.39 -14.09
N TYR A 241 -12.21 5.50 -14.29
CA TYR A 241 -10.89 5.76 -13.73
C TYR A 241 -10.88 7.08 -12.95
N ARG A 242 -10.12 7.11 -11.85
CA ARG A 242 -9.91 8.30 -11.00
C ARG A 242 -8.72 9.16 -11.42
N VAL A 243 -8.18 8.88 -12.60
CA VAL A 243 -7.05 9.59 -13.21
C VAL A 243 -7.46 10.07 -14.61
N ALA A 244 -6.83 11.14 -15.08
CA ALA A 244 -6.92 11.54 -16.47
C ALA A 244 -6.08 10.58 -17.33
N LEU A 245 -6.70 9.86 -18.26
CA LEU A 245 -5.97 8.92 -19.12
C LEU A 245 -5.19 9.67 -20.20
N SER A 246 -3.93 9.30 -20.36
CA SER A 246 -3.09 9.74 -21.47
C SER A 246 -3.54 9.12 -22.82
N ASN A 247 -3.20 9.78 -23.93
CA ASN A 247 -3.41 9.26 -25.30
C ASN A 247 -2.92 7.81 -25.46
N ARG A 248 -1.78 7.48 -24.84
CA ARG A 248 -1.19 6.13 -24.91
C ARG A 248 -2.00 5.10 -24.13
N GLN A 249 -2.53 5.44 -22.96
CA GLN A 249 -3.41 4.54 -22.20
C GLN A 249 -4.72 4.30 -22.95
N VAL A 250 -5.32 5.34 -23.52
CA VAL A 250 -6.50 5.21 -24.38
C VAL A 250 -6.24 4.26 -25.55
N ALA A 251 -5.10 4.44 -26.24
CA ALA A 251 -4.68 3.53 -27.31
C ALA A 251 -4.37 2.11 -26.80
N GLY A 252 -3.81 1.97 -25.59
CA GLY A 252 -3.56 0.69 -24.94
C GLY A 252 -4.86 -0.08 -24.75
N ILE A 253 -5.84 0.52 -24.06
CA ILE A 253 -7.17 -0.06 -23.83
C ILE A 253 -7.81 -0.48 -25.16
N TYR A 254 -7.75 0.39 -26.18
CA TYR A 254 -8.31 0.10 -27.50
C TYR A 254 -7.64 -1.09 -28.20
N ASN A 255 -6.30 -1.18 -28.15
CA ASN A 255 -5.53 -2.21 -28.86
C ASN A 255 -5.58 -3.57 -28.17
N HIS A 256 -5.62 -3.62 -26.83
CA HIS A 256 -5.78 -4.87 -26.08
C HIS A 256 -7.10 -5.57 -26.40
N ALA A 257 -8.17 -4.80 -26.61
CA ALA A 257 -9.44 -5.32 -27.09
C ALA A 257 -9.41 -5.81 -28.57
N ARG A 258 -8.30 -5.63 -29.29
CA ARG A 258 -8.12 -6.07 -30.70
C ARG A 258 -7.11 -7.21 -30.88
N ARG A 259 -6.20 -7.39 -29.93
CA ARG A 259 -5.15 -8.41 -29.94
C ARG A 259 -5.31 -9.19 -28.65
N GLY A 260 -5.84 -10.40 -28.72
CA GLY A 260 -5.87 -11.19 -27.50
C GLY A 260 -4.44 -11.46 -27.02
N LEU A 261 -4.13 -10.86 -25.88
CA LEU A 261 -3.26 -11.32 -24.81
C LEU A 261 -2.05 -12.19 -25.23
N ASN A 262 -1.05 -11.56 -25.84
CA ASN A 262 0.32 -12.08 -25.78
C ASN A 262 0.99 -11.53 -24.52
N GLU A 263 1.18 -12.40 -23.54
CA GLU A 263 2.01 -12.17 -22.35
C GLU A 263 3.47 -12.35 -22.71
N GLU A 264 4.22 -11.26 -22.72
CA GLU A 264 5.63 -11.22 -22.35
C GLU A 264 5.99 -9.74 -22.16
N VAL A 265 6.75 -9.44 -21.10
CA VAL A 265 7.14 -8.10 -20.59
C VAL A 265 6.26 -7.59 -19.45
N VAL A 266 6.63 -7.99 -18.22
CA VAL A 266 6.38 -7.14 -17.04
C VAL A 266 7.30 -5.92 -17.19
N ASN A 267 6.74 -4.89 -17.84
CA ASN A 267 7.14 -3.50 -18.03
C ASN A 267 8.52 -3.06 -17.50
N THR A 268 9.54 -3.09 -18.37
CA THR A 268 10.77 -2.27 -18.27
C THR A 268 10.80 -1.10 -19.26
N THR A 269 9.76 -0.90 -20.07
CA THR A 269 9.69 0.25 -20.99
C THR A 269 8.98 1.42 -20.33
N GLY A 270 9.77 2.45 -19.99
CA GLY A 270 9.32 3.70 -19.40
C GLY A 270 8.13 4.31 -20.15
N LYS A 271 7.05 4.53 -19.41
CA LYS A 271 5.87 5.23 -19.90
C LYS A 271 6.00 6.70 -19.52
N GLN A 272 5.80 7.59 -20.49
CA GLN A 272 5.69 9.02 -20.23
C GLN A 272 4.22 9.26 -19.86
N GLU A 273 3.96 9.47 -18.57
CA GLU A 273 2.67 9.92 -18.04
C GLU A 273 2.84 11.19 -17.17
N ASP A 274 1.90 12.10 -17.39
CA ASP A 274 1.61 13.42 -16.81
C ASP A 274 2.75 14.42 -16.57
N ASP A 275 2.54 15.58 -17.23
CA ASP A 275 3.24 16.87 -17.23
C ASP A 275 3.64 17.39 -15.83
N LEU A 276 4.61 16.75 -15.18
CA LEU A 276 5.43 17.46 -14.21
C LEU A 276 6.40 18.38 -14.99
N PRO A 277 6.64 19.61 -14.53
CA PRO A 277 7.59 20.52 -15.15
C PRO A 277 8.95 19.84 -15.38
N HIS A 278 9.52 19.97 -16.57
CA HIS A 278 10.85 19.43 -16.83
C HIS A 278 11.88 20.52 -16.53
N PHE A 279 12.89 20.16 -15.75
CA PHE A 279 14.02 21.04 -15.43
C PHE A 279 15.28 20.55 -16.15
N PRO A 280 16.14 21.45 -16.67
CA PRO A 280 17.40 21.05 -17.26
C PRO A 280 18.28 20.32 -16.23
N PRO A 281 18.90 19.17 -16.59
CA PRO A 281 19.61 18.32 -15.63
C PRO A 281 20.87 18.98 -15.04
N THR A 282 21.39 20.02 -15.70
CA THR A 282 22.66 20.71 -15.36
C THR A 282 22.46 22.15 -14.92
N GLU A 283 21.21 22.60 -14.76
CA GLU A 283 20.92 23.96 -14.29
C GLU A 283 20.88 23.99 -12.77
N ALA A 284 21.79 24.75 -12.17
CA ALA A 284 21.92 24.84 -10.72
C ALA A 284 20.76 25.65 -10.14
N ARG A 285 20.04 25.06 -9.18
CA ARG A 285 18.90 25.65 -8.47
C ARG A 285 18.98 25.32 -6.98
N LEU A 286 18.53 26.25 -6.14
CA LEU A 286 18.66 26.19 -4.68
C LEU A 286 20.12 26.36 -4.22
N TYR A 287 20.60 25.58 -3.25
CA TYR A 287 21.95 25.78 -2.68
C TYR A 287 23.08 25.39 -3.64
N ASN A 288 22.83 24.50 -4.61
CA ASN A 288 23.85 24.10 -5.57
C ASN A 288 24.24 25.24 -6.53
N THR A 289 23.46 26.34 -6.61
CA THR A 289 23.81 27.57 -7.33
C THR A 289 25.07 28.23 -6.76
N TYR A 290 25.33 28.04 -5.46
CA TYR A 290 26.51 28.56 -4.77
C TYR A 290 27.63 27.54 -4.64
N LEU A 291 27.47 26.31 -5.15
CA LEU A 291 28.40 25.21 -4.96
C LEU A 291 29.61 25.34 -5.90
N ILE A 292 30.82 25.32 -5.35
CA ILE A 292 32.08 25.41 -6.10
C ILE A 292 32.74 24.05 -6.27
N ARG A 293 32.65 23.21 -5.24
CA ARG A 293 33.35 21.93 -5.18
C ARG A 293 32.58 20.94 -4.34
N VAL A 294 32.63 19.68 -4.73
CA VAL A 294 32.16 18.53 -3.95
C VAL A 294 33.37 17.68 -3.61
N ALA A 295 33.47 17.23 -2.37
CA ALA A 295 34.57 16.38 -1.95
C ALA A 295 34.49 15.00 -2.62
N ASP A 296 35.65 14.40 -2.87
CA ASP A 296 35.74 12.97 -3.15
C ASP A 296 35.62 12.19 -1.84
N VAL A 297 35.17 10.94 -1.92
CA VAL A 297 35.01 10.06 -0.76
C VAL A 297 35.89 8.81 -0.91
N LYS A 298 36.33 8.28 0.23
CA LYS A 298 37.00 6.98 0.31
C LYS A 298 36.06 6.03 1.01
N VAL A 299 35.81 4.89 0.40
CA VAL A 299 34.90 3.87 0.93
C VAL A 299 35.59 2.53 0.90
N GLU A 300 35.36 1.72 1.92
CA GLU A 300 35.89 0.37 2.00
C GLU A 300 34.75 -0.64 1.92
N THR A 301 35.03 -1.77 1.28
CA THR A 301 34.14 -2.93 1.28
C THR A 301 34.96 -4.20 1.33
N SER A 302 34.30 -5.35 1.42
CA SER A 302 34.92 -6.66 1.39
C SER A 302 34.60 -7.40 0.10
N VAL A 303 35.44 -8.36 -0.28
CA VAL A 303 35.21 -9.24 -1.43
C VAL A 303 33.77 -9.80 -1.41
N GLY A 304 33.08 -9.67 -2.54
CA GLY A 304 31.71 -10.11 -2.76
C GLY A 304 30.62 -9.14 -2.29
N ASN A 305 30.92 -8.10 -1.52
CA ASN A 305 29.92 -7.14 -1.00
C ASN A 305 30.08 -5.78 -1.67
N LEU A 306 29.00 -5.21 -2.23
CA LEU A 306 29.04 -3.85 -2.77
C LEU A 306 29.22 -2.82 -1.64
N PRO A 307 29.94 -1.71 -1.89
CA PRO A 307 30.15 -0.66 -0.88
C PRO A 307 28.83 0.07 -0.57
N ARG A 308 28.69 0.57 0.66
CA ARG A 308 27.69 1.61 0.99
C ARG A 308 28.31 2.98 0.73
N LEU A 309 27.81 3.68 -0.29
CA LEU A 309 28.30 4.99 -0.68
C LEU A 309 27.48 6.07 0.03
N PRO A 310 28.12 7.08 0.64
CA PRO A 310 27.38 8.13 1.34
C PRO A 310 26.50 8.91 0.35
N ALA A 311 25.19 8.92 0.63
CA ALA A 311 24.19 9.69 -0.12
C ALA A 311 24.49 11.20 -0.13
N TYR A 312 25.06 11.71 0.97
CA TYR A 312 25.36 13.11 1.16
C TYR A 312 26.86 13.30 1.43
N VAL A 313 27.47 14.27 0.73
CA VAL A 313 28.91 14.54 0.77
C VAL A 313 29.16 16.02 1.07
N GLN A 314 30.30 16.34 1.68
CA GLN A 314 30.65 17.72 1.98
C GLN A 314 30.87 18.55 0.70
N GLY A 315 30.20 19.70 0.64
CA GLY A 315 30.36 20.70 -0.42
C GLY A 315 31.10 21.94 0.07
N THR A 316 31.76 22.64 -0.85
CA THR A 316 32.34 23.98 -0.63
C THR A 316 31.54 25.00 -1.41
N TYR A 317 31.09 26.06 -0.74
CA TYR A 317 30.19 27.06 -1.30
C TYR A 317 30.87 28.44 -1.42
N GLN A 318 30.41 29.26 -2.36
CA GLN A 318 30.93 30.61 -2.61
C GLN A 318 30.85 31.53 -1.39
N HIS A 319 31.76 32.51 -1.33
CA HIS A 319 31.76 33.59 -0.33
C HIS A 319 31.77 33.13 1.15
N ASN A 320 32.41 31.99 1.46
CA ASN A 320 32.39 31.36 2.79
C ASN A 320 30.97 31.07 3.33
N LYS A 321 29.95 30.98 2.44
CA LYS A 321 28.61 30.57 2.85
C LYS A 321 28.66 29.16 3.44
N LYS A 322 27.94 28.95 4.55
CA LYS A 322 27.66 27.60 5.05
C LYS A 322 26.49 27.03 4.25
N GLY A 323 26.73 25.97 3.48
CA GLY A 323 25.68 25.25 2.76
C GLY A 323 25.41 23.85 3.35
N PRO A 324 24.32 23.19 2.95
CA PRO A 324 24.02 21.83 3.38
C PRO A 324 25.04 20.82 2.83
N GLN A 325 24.98 19.57 3.31
CA GLN A 325 25.66 18.49 2.60
C GLN A 325 25.02 18.29 1.22
N VAL A 326 25.83 17.93 0.23
CA VAL A 326 25.45 17.80 -1.18
C VAL A 326 24.96 16.39 -1.44
N ARG A 327 23.74 16.25 -1.96
CA ARG A 327 23.22 14.97 -2.45
C ARG A 327 24.02 14.51 -3.67
N VAL A 328 24.59 13.32 -3.60
CA VAL A 328 25.30 12.68 -4.72
C VAL A 328 24.53 11.43 -5.15
N ILE A 329 24.24 11.34 -6.44
CA ILE A 329 23.67 10.14 -7.05
C ILE A 329 24.83 9.30 -7.58
N TRP A 330 25.09 8.19 -6.90
CA TRP A 330 26.11 7.23 -7.29
C TRP A 330 25.56 6.21 -8.29
N PRO A 331 26.41 5.62 -9.16
CA PRO A 331 26.02 4.46 -9.94
C PRO A 331 25.55 3.31 -9.03
N SER A 332 24.39 2.74 -9.33
CA SER A 332 23.85 1.59 -8.59
C SER A 332 23.95 0.34 -9.47
N PRO A 333 25.02 -0.47 -9.35
CA PRO A 333 25.20 -1.66 -10.17
C PRO A 333 24.16 -2.74 -9.85
N VAL A 334 23.82 -3.54 -10.86
CA VAL A 334 22.84 -4.65 -10.76
C VAL A 334 23.50 -5.99 -10.43
N ASP A 335 24.83 -6.03 -10.40
CA ASP A 335 25.67 -7.16 -10.02
C ASP A 335 26.76 -6.73 -9.02
N ASN A 336 27.46 -7.69 -8.42
CA ASN A 336 28.61 -7.46 -7.54
C ASN A 336 29.96 -7.85 -8.20
N THR A 337 30.03 -7.90 -9.54
CA THR A 337 31.25 -8.34 -10.26
C THR A 337 32.46 -7.47 -9.95
N ALA A 338 32.25 -6.16 -9.74
CA ALA A 338 33.29 -5.19 -9.42
C ALA A 338 34.02 -5.44 -8.09
N VAL A 339 33.46 -6.28 -7.20
CA VAL A 339 34.00 -6.55 -5.86
C VAL A 339 34.38 -8.02 -5.65
N LEU A 340 34.45 -8.83 -6.71
CA LEU A 340 34.82 -10.26 -6.59
C LEU A 340 36.31 -10.50 -6.29
N LYS A 341 37.15 -9.47 -6.38
CA LYS A 341 38.58 -9.54 -6.10
C LYS A 341 39.01 -8.34 -5.26
N THR A 342 40.06 -8.52 -4.47
CA THR A 342 40.69 -7.40 -3.74
C THR A 342 41.29 -6.39 -4.72
N GLY A 343 41.36 -5.13 -4.31
CA GLY A 343 41.89 -4.06 -5.15
C GLY A 343 41.24 -2.72 -4.89
N GLN A 344 41.47 -1.78 -5.79
CA GLN A 344 40.82 -0.46 -5.77
C GLN A 344 40.20 -0.15 -7.11
N TYR A 345 39.04 0.49 -7.08
CA TYR A 345 38.39 1.05 -8.25
C TYR A 345 37.75 2.38 -7.90
N THR A 346 37.48 3.20 -8.92
CA THR A 346 36.84 4.50 -8.74
C THR A 346 35.45 4.50 -9.35
N LEU A 347 34.47 4.98 -8.60
CA LEU A 347 33.14 5.30 -9.10
C LEU A 347 33.00 6.81 -9.24
N THR A 348 32.27 7.24 -10.26
CA THR A 348 31.96 8.65 -10.48
C THR A 348 30.48 8.87 -10.23
N GLY A 349 30.17 9.72 -9.25
CA GLY A 349 28.80 10.15 -8.96
C GLY A 349 28.41 11.38 -9.78
N ARG A 350 27.13 11.74 -9.74
CA ARG A 350 26.60 13.00 -10.28
C ARG A 350 25.91 13.81 -9.20
N VAL A 351 25.96 15.13 -9.31
CA VAL A 351 25.21 16.05 -8.44
C VAL A 351 24.07 16.69 -9.23
N PRO A 352 22.80 16.48 -8.86
CA PRO A 352 21.65 17.01 -9.59
C PRO A 352 21.72 18.53 -9.79
N GLY A 353 21.36 18.98 -10.99
CA GLY A 353 21.41 20.39 -11.36
C GLY A 353 22.82 20.94 -11.58
N THR A 354 23.85 20.10 -11.71
CA THR A 354 25.24 20.57 -11.91
C THR A 354 26.03 19.62 -12.82
N ASN A 355 27.21 20.06 -13.25
CA ASN A 355 28.19 19.20 -13.93
C ASN A 355 29.23 18.58 -12.98
N PHE A 356 29.04 18.66 -11.65
CA PHE A 356 29.99 18.09 -10.70
C PHE A 356 29.96 16.56 -10.72
N GLN A 357 31.16 15.98 -10.73
CA GLN A 357 31.41 14.54 -10.82
C GLN A 357 32.30 14.06 -9.65
N PRO A 358 31.79 14.07 -8.41
CA PRO A 358 32.55 13.60 -7.26
C PRO A 358 32.96 12.13 -7.45
N LYS A 359 34.14 11.77 -6.97
CA LYS A 359 34.69 10.41 -7.07
C LYS A 359 34.59 9.68 -5.75
N ALA A 360 34.25 8.40 -5.80
CA ALA A 360 34.39 7.47 -4.70
C ALA A 360 35.54 6.51 -5.00
N LEU A 361 36.62 6.60 -4.24
CA LEU A 361 37.71 5.62 -4.26
C LEU A 361 37.31 4.43 -3.38
N VAL A 362 36.93 3.32 -4.01
CA VAL A 362 36.51 2.11 -3.33
C VAL A 362 37.70 1.18 -3.14
N THR A 363 37.95 0.77 -1.91
CA THR A 363 38.95 -0.25 -1.57
C THR A 363 38.24 -1.56 -1.20
N VAL A 364 38.47 -2.61 -2.00
CA VAL A 364 37.97 -3.97 -1.74
C VAL A 364 39.02 -4.74 -0.97
N LYS A 365 38.72 -5.05 0.28
CA LYS A 365 39.57 -5.83 1.20
C LYS A 365 39.16 -7.29 1.19
N SER A 366 40.06 -8.16 1.63
CA SER A 366 39.73 -9.56 1.93
C SER A 366 38.57 -9.62 2.92
N VAL A 367 37.78 -10.70 2.87
CA VAL A 367 36.69 -10.90 3.84
C VAL A 367 37.28 -10.98 5.25
N THR A 368 37.06 -9.94 6.05
CA THR A 368 37.23 -9.99 7.50
C THR A 368 35.90 -10.41 8.11
N GLN A 369 35.91 -11.37 9.04
CA GLN A 369 34.74 -11.66 9.85
C GLN A 369 34.42 -10.42 10.69
N SER A 370 33.38 -9.68 10.30
CA SER A 370 32.75 -8.70 11.20
C SER A 370 32.03 -9.47 12.31
N PRO A 371 32.11 -9.01 13.57
CA PRO A 371 31.32 -9.61 14.64
C PRO A 371 29.84 -9.53 14.28
N ALA A 372 29.12 -10.62 14.48
CA ALA A 372 27.68 -10.70 14.22
C ALA A 372 26.95 -9.69 15.11
N ALA A 373 25.95 -8.99 14.56
CA ALA A 373 25.16 -8.02 15.32
C ALA A 373 24.39 -8.75 16.43
N THR A 374 24.57 -8.37 17.69
CA THR A 374 23.88 -9.04 18.80
C THR A 374 22.63 -8.25 19.21
N LEU A 375 21.58 -8.96 19.62
CA LEU A 375 20.37 -8.33 20.17
C LEU A 375 20.71 -7.71 21.53
N LYS A 376 20.63 -6.37 21.63
CA LYS A 376 21.05 -5.59 22.81
C LYS A 376 19.88 -5.00 23.59
N LEU A 377 18.78 -4.72 22.90
CA LEU A 377 17.59 -4.12 23.49
C LEU A 377 16.38 -5.05 23.39
N GLU A 378 15.38 -4.75 24.21
CA GLU A 378 14.05 -5.35 24.20
C GLU A 378 12.98 -4.23 24.26
N PRO A 379 11.85 -4.42 23.57
CA PRO A 379 10.71 -3.51 23.69
C PRO A 379 10.01 -3.65 25.04
N PHE A 380 9.36 -2.58 25.50
CA PHE A 380 8.39 -2.67 26.59
C PHE A 380 7.07 -3.26 26.08
N LYS A 381 6.34 -3.98 26.93
CA LYS A 381 4.98 -4.44 26.59
C LYS A 381 4.07 -3.23 26.42
N LEU A 382 3.08 -3.32 25.52
CA LEU A 382 2.17 -2.20 25.22
C LEU A 382 1.48 -1.62 26.45
N GLY A 383 1.07 -2.47 27.40
CA GLY A 383 0.42 -2.03 28.65
C GLY A 383 1.35 -1.37 29.66
N GLN A 384 2.67 -1.40 29.45
CA GLN A 384 3.63 -0.69 30.30
C GLN A 384 3.82 0.76 29.86
N VAL A 385 3.36 1.16 28.67
CA VAL A 385 3.47 2.53 28.19
C VAL A 385 2.07 3.07 27.92
N ALA A 386 1.71 4.17 28.57
CA ALA A 386 0.43 4.84 28.36
C ALA A 386 0.67 6.18 27.67
N LEU A 387 0.01 6.44 26.54
CA LEU A 387 -0.04 7.78 25.94
C LEU A 387 -0.82 8.73 26.86
N LYS A 388 -0.37 9.98 26.91
CA LYS A 388 -0.96 11.05 27.71
C LYS A 388 -1.36 12.24 26.83
N ASN A 389 -2.14 13.14 27.43
CA ASN A 389 -2.37 14.47 26.91
C ASN A 389 -1.06 15.27 26.91
N ASP A 390 -1.04 16.37 26.15
CA ASP A 390 0.08 17.30 26.15
C ASP A 390 0.27 17.98 27.53
N ALA A 391 1.34 18.77 27.66
CA ALA A 391 1.66 19.49 28.89
C ALA A 391 0.56 20.49 29.34
N HIS A 392 -0.33 20.89 28.44
CA HIS A 392 -1.43 21.82 28.67
C HIS A 392 -2.78 21.12 28.89
N GLY A 393 -2.81 19.78 28.80
CA GLY A 393 -3.98 18.94 29.03
C GLY A 393 -4.83 18.65 27.80
N HIS A 394 -4.41 19.03 26.59
CA HIS A 394 -5.15 18.70 25.36
C HIS A 394 -4.79 17.29 24.85
N GLU A 395 -5.74 16.66 24.16
CA GLU A 395 -5.46 15.38 23.48
C GLU A 395 -4.42 15.61 22.38
N THR A 396 -3.39 14.77 22.34
CA THR A 396 -2.43 14.76 21.24
C THR A 396 -3.03 14.05 20.04
N GLN A 397 -2.53 14.31 18.81
CA GLN A 397 -2.94 13.56 17.62
C GLN A 397 -2.79 12.04 17.78
N PHE A 398 -1.82 11.59 18.60
CA PHE A 398 -1.64 10.18 18.94
C PHE A 398 -2.81 9.62 19.77
N VAL A 399 -3.26 10.36 20.78
CA VAL A 399 -4.42 10.00 21.61
C VAL A 399 -5.69 10.03 20.77
N GLU A 400 -5.92 11.09 20.00
CA GLU A 400 -7.09 11.22 19.13
C GLU A 400 -7.19 10.06 18.14
N ASN A 401 -6.10 9.77 17.41
CA ASN A 401 -6.10 8.69 16.42
C ASN A 401 -6.24 7.33 17.08
N ARG A 402 -5.56 7.06 18.21
CA ARG A 402 -5.78 5.83 18.96
C ARG A 402 -7.25 5.67 19.35
N ASP A 403 -7.86 6.73 19.89
CA ASP A 403 -9.23 6.67 20.41
C ASP A 403 -10.27 6.50 19.31
N LYS A 404 -10.12 7.15 18.15
CA LYS A 404 -10.96 6.89 16.95
C LYS A 404 -10.99 5.40 16.62
N PHE A 405 -9.84 4.75 16.61
CA PHE A 405 -9.74 3.33 16.26
C PHE A 405 -10.21 2.40 17.38
N ILE A 406 -9.80 2.63 18.63
CA ILE A 406 -10.18 1.80 19.79
C ILE A 406 -11.70 1.83 20.00
N ARG A 407 -12.33 3.01 19.94
CA ARG A 407 -13.78 3.15 20.15
C ARG A 407 -14.57 2.44 19.06
N THR A 408 -14.18 2.57 17.79
CA THR A 408 -14.85 1.85 16.69
C THR A 408 -14.57 0.35 16.72
N LEU A 409 -13.34 -0.09 17.02
CA LEU A 409 -13.04 -1.52 17.19
C LEU A 409 -13.90 -2.16 18.28
N ALA A 410 -14.16 -1.46 19.38
CA ALA A 410 -15.01 -1.97 20.47
C ALA A 410 -16.46 -2.26 20.02
N THR A 411 -16.97 -1.53 19.02
CA THR A 411 -18.36 -1.68 18.50
C THR A 411 -18.48 -2.66 17.33
N THR A 412 -17.38 -3.07 16.70
CA THR A 412 -17.40 -4.04 15.59
C THR A 412 -18.07 -5.37 15.97
N ASP A 413 -18.67 -6.07 15.01
CA ASP A 413 -19.18 -7.43 15.22
C ASP A 413 -18.13 -8.49 14.79
N PRO A 414 -17.57 -9.28 15.72
CA PRO A 414 -16.64 -10.36 15.40
C PRO A 414 -17.18 -11.36 14.36
N ASN A 415 -18.50 -11.52 14.24
CA ASN A 415 -19.09 -12.42 13.26
C ASN A 415 -18.82 -11.99 11.82
N SER A 416 -18.68 -10.70 11.56
CA SER A 416 -18.36 -10.21 10.21
C SER A 416 -16.97 -10.70 9.79
N PHE A 417 -16.02 -10.69 10.72
CA PHE A 417 -14.66 -11.19 10.50
C PHE A 417 -14.56 -12.73 10.45
N LEU A 418 -15.55 -13.46 10.98
CA LEU A 418 -15.60 -14.92 10.94
C LEU A 418 -16.49 -15.45 9.80
N TYR A 419 -17.22 -14.57 9.12
CA TYR A 419 -18.24 -14.95 8.15
C TYR A 419 -17.66 -15.86 7.07
N MET A 420 -16.56 -15.45 6.43
CA MET A 420 -15.97 -16.20 5.32
C MET A 420 -15.31 -17.52 5.74
N PHE A 421 -14.89 -17.65 7.00
CA PHE A 421 -14.44 -18.93 7.55
C PHE A 421 -15.60 -19.91 7.70
N ARG A 422 -16.73 -19.47 8.27
CA ARG A 422 -17.93 -20.29 8.36
C ARG A 422 -18.47 -20.67 6.97
N HIS A 423 -18.46 -19.72 6.03
CA HIS A 423 -18.87 -19.96 4.65
C HIS A 423 -18.03 -21.04 3.97
N ALA A 424 -16.69 -20.94 4.04
CA ALA A 424 -15.81 -21.95 3.48
C ALA A 424 -16.08 -23.35 4.07
N PHE A 425 -16.26 -23.45 5.39
CA PHE A 425 -16.53 -24.71 6.08
C PHE A 425 -18.00 -25.17 5.99
N GLY A 426 -18.84 -24.51 5.19
CA GLY A 426 -20.26 -24.85 5.05
C GLY A 426 -21.06 -24.77 6.36
N ARG A 427 -20.64 -23.89 7.28
CA ARG A 427 -21.30 -23.67 8.57
C ARG A 427 -22.34 -22.57 8.47
N GLN A 428 -23.42 -22.72 9.24
CA GLN A 428 -24.44 -21.69 9.34
C GLN A 428 -23.86 -20.42 9.99
N GLN A 429 -24.30 -19.28 9.47
CA GLN A 429 -23.96 -17.98 10.05
C GLN A 429 -24.85 -17.72 11.26
N PRO A 430 -24.34 -17.09 12.33
CA PRO A 430 -25.18 -16.56 13.40
C PRO A 430 -26.22 -15.57 12.85
N GLU A 431 -27.38 -15.49 13.50
CA GLU A 431 -28.44 -14.58 13.11
C GLU A 431 -27.94 -13.13 13.09
N GLY A 432 -28.22 -12.39 12.01
CA GLY A 432 -27.81 -11.00 11.85
C GLY A 432 -26.36 -10.77 11.39
N ALA A 433 -25.53 -11.80 11.32
CA ALA A 433 -24.15 -11.68 10.84
C ALA A 433 -24.10 -11.23 9.37
N LYS A 434 -23.26 -10.23 9.08
CA LYS A 434 -23.05 -9.69 7.73
C LYS A 434 -21.62 -9.93 7.28
N PRO A 435 -21.38 -10.27 6.00
CA PRO A 435 -20.02 -10.37 5.49
C PRO A 435 -19.36 -8.98 5.44
N LEU A 436 -18.02 -8.96 5.48
CA LEU A 436 -17.26 -7.76 5.13
C LEU A 436 -17.32 -7.51 3.62
N ASP A 437 -17.14 -6.25 3.22
CA ASP A 437 -17.09 -5.82 1.81
C ASP A 437 -15.64 -5.72 1.28
N VAL A 438 -15.49 -5.19 0.06
CA VAL A 438 -14.19 -4.91 -0.58
C VAL A 438 -13.38 -6.20 -0.78
N TRP A 439 -12.14 -6.31 -0.29
CA TRP A 439 -11.26 -7.44 -0.58
C TRP A 439 -11.51 -8.66 0.32
N ASP A 440 -12.34 -8.50 1.35
CA ASP A 440 -12.86 -9.59 2.20
C ASP A 440 -14.28 -10.04 1.83
N SER A 441 -14.83 -9.50 0.74
CA SER A 441 -16.12 -9.90 0.23
C SER A 441 -16.14 -11.36 -0.24
N GLN A 442 -17.34 -11.87 -0.49
CA GLN A 442 -17.54 -13.26 -0.85
C GLN A 442 -16.85 -13.64 -2.17
N ASP A 443 -16.83 -12.72 -3.13
CA ASP A 443 -16.36 -12.96 -4.50
C ASP A 443 -14.83 -12.78 -4.66
N THR A 444 -14.15 -12.23 -3.65
CA THR A 444 -12.72 -11.94 -3.72
C THR A 444 -11.85 -13.07 -3.18
N LYS A 445 -10.66 -13.21 -3.78
CA LYS A 445 -9.72 -14.29 -3.50
C LYS A 445 -8.77 -14.01 -2.32
N LEU A 446 -8.78 -12.79 -1.78
CA LEU A 446 -7.95 -12.38 -0.63
C LEU A 446 -8.67 -12.53 0.72
N ARG A 447 -9.97 -12.85 0.72
CA ARG A 447 -10.82 -12.90 1.91
C ARG A 447 -10.23 -13.71 3.06
N GLY A 448 -10.49 -13.26 4.28
CA GLY A 448 -9.88 -13.73 5.52
C GLY A 448 -8.66 -12.91 5.97
N HIS A 449 -8.17 -11.99 5.15
CA HIS A 449 -6.99 -11.19 5.52
C HIS A 449 -7.33 -10.15 6.58
N ALA A 450 -8.51 -9.51 6.52
CA ALA A 450 -8.96 -8.60 7.57
C ALA A 450 -9.11 -9.30 8.91
N THR A 451 -9.55 -10.56 8.91
CA THR A 451 -9.67 -11.37 10.14
C THR A 451 -8.35 -11.48 10.89
N GLY A 452 -7.25 -11.68 10.16
CA GLY A 452 -5.91 -11.74 10.75
C GLY A 452 -5.47 -10.39 11.33
N HIS A 453 -5.62 -9.30 10.56
CA HIS A 453 -5.35 -7.95 11.05
C HIS A 453 -6.22 -7.59 12.28
N TYR A 454 -7.48 -8.00 12.26
CA TYR A 454 -8.42 -7.77 13.36
C TYR A 454 -7.99 -8.49 14.63
N LEU A 455 -7.54 -9.74 14.55
CA LEU A 455 -6.97 -10.48 15.68
C LEU A 455 -5.77 -9.74 16.31
N THR A 456 -4.83 -9.27 15.49
CA THR A 456 -3.70 -8.47 15.96
C THR A 456 -4.18 -7.16 16.60
N ALA A 457 -5.10 -6.43 15.96
CA ALA A 457 -5.58 -5.15 16.45
C ALA A 457 -6.34 -5.28 17.80
N ILE A 458 -7.18 -6.29 17.97
CA ILE A 458 -7.89 -6.51 19.25
C ILE A 458 -6.93 -7.01 20.35
N ALA A 459 -5.87 -7.76 20.00
CA ALA A 459 -4.82 -8.13 20.95
C ALA A 459 -4.00 -6.92 21.42
N GLN A 460 -3.64 -6.03 20.49
CA GLN A 460 -2.99 -4.76 20.80
C GLN A 460 -3.89 -3.85 21.63
N ALA A 461 -5.17 -3.74 21.27
CA ALA A 461 -6.16 -2.97 22.01
C ALA A 461 -6.31 -3.48 23.45
N TYR A 462 -6.50 -4.80 23.64
CA TYR A 462 -6.53 -5.43 24.97
C TYR A 462 -5.31 -5.08 25.82
N ALA A 463 -4.12 -5.14 25.21
CA ALA A 463 -2.87 -4.83 25.90
C ALA A 463 -2.71 -3.34 26.21
N SER A 464 -3.18 -2.44 25.33
CA SER A 464 -3.01 -0.99 25.48
C SER A 464 -4.08 -0.32 26.34
N THR A 465 -5.28 -0.87 26.43
CA THR A 465 -6.40 -0.26 27.17
C THR A 465 -6.46 -0.69 28.63
N GLY A 466 -5.33 -1.07 29.24
CA GLY A 466 -5.30 -1.48 30.65
C GLY A 466 -5.81 -0.43 31.64
N TYR A 467 -5.86 0.84 31.21
CA TYR A 467 -6.43 1.98 31.93
C TYR A 467 -7.96 2.03 31.95
N ASP A 468 -8.63 1.29 31.05
CA ASP A 468 -10.08 1.17 30.96
C ASP A 468 -10.47 -0.31 31.00
N LYS A 469 -10.93 -0.76 32.16
CA LYS A 469 -11.26 -2.18 32.38
C LYS A 469 -12.46 -2.65 31.57
N THR A 470 -13.40 -1.78 31.24
CA THR A 470 -14.56 -2.14 30.43
C THR A 470 -14.15 -2.37 28.98
N LEU A 471 -13.33 -1.47 28.41
CA LEU A 471 -12.76 -1.68 27.08
C LEU A 471 -11.86 -2.90 27.03
N GLN A 472 -10.98 -3.08 28.03
CA GLN A 472 -10.11 -4.25 28.11
C GLN A 472 -10.91 -5.56 28.13
N GLN A 473 -11.97 -5.64 28.94
CA GLN A 473 -12.85 -6.81 29.01
C GLN A 473 -13.60 -7.06 27.69
N ASN A 474 -14.04 -5.99 27.01
CA ASN A 474 -14.66 -6.10 25.68
C ASN A 474 -13.72 -6.77 24.67
N PHE A 475 -12.45 -6.33 24.60
CA PHE A 475 -11.48 -6.93 23.68
C PHE A 475 -11.08 -8.35 24.08
N GLU A 476 -11.01 -8.66 25.37
CA GLU A 476 -10.80 -10.02 25.87
C GLU A 476 -11.91 -10.97 25.37
N GLN A 477 -13.18 -10.57 25.50
CA GLN A 477 -14.32 -11.35 25.02
C GLN A 477 -14.29 -11.54 23.51
N LYS A 478 -13.97 -10.50 22.74
CA LYS A 478 -13.81 -10.59 21.28
C LYS A 478 -12.70 -11.56 20.89
N MET A 479 -11.52 -11.46 21.51
CA MET A 479 -10.41 -12.39 21.28
C MET A 479 -10.81 -13.84 21.55
N ALA A 480 -11.44 -14.09 22.71
CA ALA A 480 -11.89 -15.43 23.09
C ALA A 480 -12.90 -15.98 22.07
N TYR A 481 -13.86 -15.16 21.63
CA TYR A 481 -14.87 -15.57 20.65
C TYR A 481 -14.27 -15.90 19.28
N MET A 482 -13.37 -15.04 18.78
CA MET A 482 -12.64 -15.25 17.53
C MET A 482 -11.83 -16.54 17.57
N VAL A 483 -11.00 -16.71 18.61
CA VAL A 483 -10.13 -17.87 18.77
C VAL A 483 -10.93 -19.15 18.95
N ASN A 484 -12.00 -19.15 19.76
CA ASN A 484 -12.84 -20.34 19.94
C ASN A 484 -13.47 -20.79 18.63
N THR A 485 -14.02 -19.85 17.84
CA THR A 485 -14.62 -20.18 16.54
C THR A 485 -13.58 -20.75 15.57
N LEU A 486 -12.42 -20.09 15.44
CA LEU A 486 -11.35 -20.57 14.55
C LEU A 486 -10.81 -21.92 15.00
N TYR A 487 -10.69 -22.14 16.31
CA TYR A 487 -10.29 -23.42 16.88
C TYR A 487 -11.28 -24.53 16.53
N GLU A 488 -12.57 -24.31 16.75
CA GLU A 488 -13.62 -25.27 16.40
C GLU A 488 -13.62 -25.62 14.91
N LEU A 489 -13.46 -24.63 14.03
CA LEU A 489 -13.36 -24.86 12.59
C LEU A 489 -12.09 -25.63 12.22
N SER A 490 -10.94 -25.29 12.82
CA SER A 490 -9.66 -25.95 12.54
C SER A 490 -9.66 -27.44 12.89
N LEU A 491 -10.46 -27.86 13.89
CA LEU A 491 -10.61 -29.26 14.27
C LEU A 491 -11.35 -30.10 13.21
N LEU A 492 -12.07 -29.46 12.29
CA LEU A 492 -12.82 -30.16 11.25
C LEU A 492 -11.94 -30.61 10.09
N SER A 493 -10.92 -29.82 9.75
CA SER A 493 -10.09 -30.04 8.58
C SER A 493 -9.36 -31.37 8.65
N GLY A 494 -9.50 -32.18 7.61
CA GLY A 494 -8.86 -33.50 7.52
C GLY A 494 -9.42 -34.56 8.46
N ASN A 495 -10.57 -34.33 9.11
CA ASN A 495 -11.26 -35.32 9.94
C ASN A 495 -12.62 -35.70 9.33
N PRO A 496 -13.08 -36.96 9.48
CA PRO A 496 -14.36 -37.40 8.93
C PRO A 496 -15.54 -36.53 9.37
N LYS A 497 -16.45 -36.22 8.42
CA LYS A 497 -17.68 -35.48 8.72
C LYS A 497 -18.57 -36.21 9.73
N GLU A 498 -18.59 -37.53 9.66
CA GLU A 498 -19.33 -38.43 10.54
C GLU A 498 -18.41 -39.55 11.03
N THR A 499 -18.67 -40.07 12.23
CA THR A 499 -17.86 -41.15 12.83
C THR A 499 -17.78 -42.36 11.90
N GLY A 500 -16.56 -42.79 11.55
CA GLY A 500 -16.32 -43.91 10.62
C GLY A 500 -16.33 -43.54 9.13
N GLY A 501 -16.55 -42.27 8.78
CA GLY A 501 -16.45 -41.78 7.40
C GLY A 501 -15.01 -41.68 6.88
N VAL A 502 -14.87 -41.49 5.57
CA VAL A 502 -13.58 -41.28 4.89
C VAL A 502 -13.18 -39.80 4.97
N ALA A 503 -11.90 -39.54 5.16
CA ALA A 503 -11.30 -38.21 5.21
C ALA A 503 -9.87 -38.25 4.66
N VAL A 504 -9.36 -37.09 4.22
CA VAL A 504 -7.95 -36.91 3.85
C VAL A 504 -7.29 -36.02 4.89
N SER A 505 -6.59 -36.66 5.84
CA SER A 505 -5.86 -35.97 6.90
C SER A 505 -4.49 -35.45 6.46
N ASP A 506 -3.91 -36.01 5.40
CA ASP A 506 -2.61 -35.61 4.86
C ASP A 506 -2.75 -34.31 4.03
N PRO A 507 -2.12 -33.19 4.45
CA PRO A 507 -2.13 -31.94 3.71
C PRO A 507 -1.63 -32.06 2.27
N THR A 508 -0.81 -33.05 1.93
CA THR A 508 -0.24 -33.22 0.57
C THR A 508 -1.20 -33.95 -0.39
N ALA A 509 -2.18 -34.67 0.15
CA ALA A 509 -3.07 -35.56 -0.61
C ALA A 509 -4.46 -34.96 -0.90
N VAL A 510 -4.64 -33.65 -0.70
CA VAL A 510 -5.93 -32.97 -0.90
C VAL A 510 -6.48 -33.23 -2.32
N PRO A 511 -7.65 -33.88 -2.48
CA PRO A 511 -8.20 -34.23 -3.77
C PRO A 511 -8.83 -32.99 -4.46
N TYR A 512 -9.16 -33.11 -5.74
CA TYR A 512 -10.03 -32.14 -6.41
C TYR A 512 -11.39 -32.03 -5.71
N GLY A 513 -12.03 -30.87 -5.80
CA GLY A 513 -13.35 -30.67 -5.23
C GLY A 513 -14.40 -31.59 -5.88
N PRO A 514 -15.49 -31.92 -5.16
CA PRO A 514 -16.57 -32.74 -5.70
C PRO A 514 -17.08 -32.19 -7.04
N GLY A 515 -17.13 -33.04 -8.07
CA GLY A 515 -17.59 -32.67 -9.41
C GLY A 515 -16.59 -31.85 -10.25
N LYS A 516 -15.36 -31.62 -9.75
CA LYS A 516 -14.31 -30.85 -10.46
C LYS A 516 -13.27 -31.78 -11.08
N SER A 517 -12.76 -31.39 -12.25
CA SER A 517 -11.66 -32.08 -12.96
C SER A 517 -10.27 -31.53 -12.65
N GLY A 518 -10.19 -30.46 -11.87
CA GLY A 518 -8.96 -29.80 -11.44
C GLY A 518 -9.17 -28.93 -10.21
N TYR A 519 -8.10 -28.33 -9.70
CA TYR A 519 -8.20 -27.27 -8.69
C TYR A 519 -8.61 -25.96 -9.36
N ASP A 520 -9.50 -25.23 -8.71
CA ASP A 520 -9.91 -23.90 -9.12
C ASP A 520 -10.18 -23.04 -7.89
N SER A 521 -10.20 -21.73 -8.12
CA SER A 521 -10.48 -20.71 -7.11
C SER A 521 -11.90 -20.15 -7.26
N ASP A 522 -12.86 -21.00 -7.61
CA ASP A 522 -14.27 -20.61 -7.64
C ASP A 522 -14.81 -20.50 -6.22
N LEU A 523 -15.10 -19.27 -5.81
CA LEU A 523 -15.52 -18.94 -4.45
C LEU A 523 -17.01 -18.53 -4.37
N SER A 524 -17.75 -18.64 -5.49
CA SER A 524 -19.19 -18.39 -5.52
C SER A 524 -19.95 -19.38 -4.63
N ASN A 525 -21.19 -19.06 -4.25
CA ASN A 525 -22.03 -19.96 -3.44
C ASN A 525 -22.22 -21.34 -4.10
N GLU A 526 -22.31 -21.37 -5.42
CA GLU A 526 -22.53 -22.58 -6.20
C GLU A 526 -21.23 -23.34 -6.48
N GLY A 527 -20.09 -22.63 -6.55
CA GLY A 527 -18.80 -23.17 -6.97
C GLY A 527 -17.84 -23.54 -5.85
N ILE A 528 -17.99 -22.95 -4.66
CA ILE A 528 -17.11 -23.21 -3.53
C ILE A 528 -17.25 -24.65 -3.03
N ARG A 529 -16.12 -25.34 -2.86
CA ARG A 529 -16.10 -26.65 -2.20
C ARG A 529 -16.15 -26.46 -0.68
N ASN A 530 -16.88 -27.32 0.02
CA ASN A 530 -17.03 -27.31 1.49
C ASN A 530 -16.70 -28.66 2.13
N ASP A 531 -15.98 -29.52 1.40
CA ASP A 531 -15.56 -30.85 1.82
C ASP A 531 -14.33 -30.80 2.74
N TYR A 532 -14.42 -30.03 3.83
CA TYR A 532 -13.31 -29.74 4.75
C TYR A 532 -12.63 -31.00 5.34
N TRP A 533 -13.35 -32.12 5.41
CA TRP A 533 -12.79 -33.41 5.81
C TRP A 533 -11.67 -33.90 4.87
N ASN A 534 -11.50 -33.28 3.70
CA ASN A 534 -10.47 -33.61 2.72
C ASN A 534 -9.31 -32.59 2.64
N TRP A 535 -9.29 -31.53 3.46
CA TRP A 535 -8.34 -30.41 3.30
C TRP A 535 -7.01 -30.59 4.04
N GLY A 536 -6.79 -31.76 4.66
CA GLY A 536 -5.65 -32.03 5.51
C GLY A 536 -5.81 -31.45 6.91
N LYS A 537 -5.21 -32.12 7.89
CA LYS A 537 -5.27 -31.73 9.30
C LYS A 537 -4.54 -30.41 9.52
N GLY A 538 -5.12 -29.53 10.34
CA GLY A 538 -4.53 -28.24 10.71
C GLY A 538 -4.82 -27.09 9.73
N PHE A 539 -5.47 -27.35 8.59
CA PHE A 539 -5.87 -26.31 7.67
C PHE A 539 -6.97 -25.41 8.26
N ILE A 540 -6.80 -24.10 8.16
CA ILE A 540 -7.85 -23.12 8.42
C ILE A 540 -7.58 -21.87 7.57
N SER A 541 -8.60 -21.44 6.83
CA SER A 541 -8.62 -20.21 6.03
C SER A 541 -10.07 -19.86 5.70
N ALA A 542 -10.30 -18.65 5.20
CA ALA A 542 -11.60 -18.20 4.69
C ALA A 542 -11.92 -18.72 3.28
N TYR A 543 -11.09 -19.59 2.72
CA TYR A 543 -11.32 -20.30 1.46
C TYR A 543 -10.66 -21.69 1.49
N PRO A 544 -11.09 -22.61 0.61
CA PRO A 544 -10.51 -23.96 0.49
C PRO A 544 -9.02 -23.93 0.07
N PRO A 545 -8.28 -25.03 0.27
CA PRO A 545 -6.82 -25.08 0.03
C PRO A 545 -6.40 -24.89 -1.42
N ASP A 546 -7.32 -24.94 -2.39
CA ASP A 546 -7.07 -24.93 -3.83
C ASP A 546 -6.12 -23.80 -4.28
N GLN A 547 -6.24 -22.58 -3.75
CA GLN A 547 -5.34 -21.48 -4.14
C GLN A 547 -3.87 -21.77 -3.83
N PHE A 548 -3.57 -22.43 -2.71
CA PHE A 548 -2.20 -22.82 -2.35
C PHE A 548 -1.66 -23.87 -3.33
N ILE A 549 -2.48 -24.86 -3.67
CA ILE A 549 -2.11 -25.95 -4.59
C ILE A 549 -1.94 -25.41 -6.03
N MET A 550 -2.78 -24.44 -6.41
CA MET A 550 -2.68 -23.74 -7.69
C MET A 550 -1.39 -22.92 -7.77
N LEU A 551 -0.98 -22.25 -6.69
CA LEU A 551 0.30 -21.52 -6.64
C LEU A 551 1.49 -22.46 -6.85
N GLU A 552 1.50 -23.62 -6.20
CA GLU A 552 2.52 -24.66 -6.38
C GLU A 552 2.59 -25.16 -7.84
N LYS A 553 1.47 -25.05 -8.58
CA LYS A 553 1.35 -25.38 -10.00
C LYS A 553 1.57 -24.17 -10.93
N GLY A 554 1.99 -23.02 -10.39
CA GLY A 554 2.36 -21.82 -11.16
C GLY A 554 1.22 -20.87 -11.51
N ALA A 555 0.06 -20.97 -10.83
CA ALA A 555 -1.05 -20.05 -11.03
C ALA A 555 -0.63 -18.58 -10.79
N LYS A 556 -1.24 -17.68 -11.55
CA LYS A 556 -0.93 -16.24 -11.56
C LYS A 556 -2.01 -15.44 -10.84
N TYR A 557 -1.66 -14.18 -10.55
CA TYR A 557 -2.57 -13.25 -9.92
C TYR A 557 -3.75 -12.92 -10.84
N GLY A 558 -4.97 -12.92 -10.29
CA GLY A 558 -6.14 -12.40 -11.00
C GLY A 558 -7.48 -12.91 -10.44
N GLY A 559 -8.58 -12.54 -11.12
CA GLY A 559 -9.94 -12.80 -10.69
C GLY A 559 -10.57 -14.09 -11.25
N GLN A 560 -9.97 -14.73 -12.24
CA GLN A 560 -10.54 -15.92 -12.91
C GLN A 560 -10.44 -17.18 -12.05
N LYS A 561 -11.20 -18.22 -12.40
CA LYS A 561 -11.21 -19.50 -11.66
C LYS A 561 -9.88 -20.25 -11.68
N ASN A 562 -9.02 -19.97 -12.67
CA ASN A 562 -7.67 -20.54 -12.78
C ASN A 562 -6.56 -19.60 -12.25
N GLN A 563 -6.94 -18.46 -11.65
CA GLN A 563 -6.05 -17.46 -11.08
C GLN A 563 -6.26 -17.36 -9.56
N ILE A 564 -5.29 -16.81 -8.84
CA ILE A 564 -5.32 -16.75 -7.37
C ILE A 564 -5.00 -15.34 -6.87
N TRP A 565 -5.13 -15.11 -5.57
CA TRP A 565 -4.67 -13.87 -4.94
C TRP A 565 -3.98 -14.14 -3.60
N ALA A 566 -2.65 -14.04 -3.61
CA ALA A 566 -1.77 -14.01 -2.42
C ALA A 566 -2.17 -14.96 -1.27
N PRO A 567 -2.30 -16.28 -1.48
CA PRO A 567 -2.88 -17.16 -0.47
C PRO A 567 -2.04 -17.24 0.82
N TYR A 568 -0.71 -17.16 0.71
CA TYR A 568 0.17 -17.12 1.88
C TYR A 568 0.19 -15.77 2.60
N TYR A 569 -0.13 -14.65 1.91
CA TYR A 569 -0.34 -13.36 2.58
C TYR A 569 -1.51 -13.42 3.56
N THR A 570 -2.65 -13.97 3.13
CA THR A 570 -3.83 -14.15 3.99
C THR A 570 -3.50 -15.04 5.18
N LEU A 571 -2.83 -16.17 4.92
CA LEU A 571 -2.44 -17.11 5.96
C LEU A 571 -1.49 -16.48 6.99
N HIS A 572 -0.54 -15.65 6.53
CA HIS A 572 0.34 -14.88 7.41
C HIS A 572 -0.44 -14.00 8.38
N LYS A 573 -1.45 -13.25 7.92
CA LYS A 573 -2.23 -12.36 8.80
C LYS A 573 -2.92 -13.15 9.90
N ILE A 574 -3.54 -14.28 9.55
CA ILE A 574 -4.25 -15.13 10.51
C ILE A 574 -3.25 -15.71 11.52
N LEU A 575 -2.09 -16.20 11.05
CA LEU A 575 -1.07 -16.79 11.91
C LEU A 575 -0.46 -15.75 12.86
N ALA A 576 -0.12 -14.56 12.36
CA ALA A 576 0.38 -13.45 13.17
C ALA A 576 -0.65 -13.03 14.23
N GLY A 577 -1.91 -12.83 13.85
CA GLY A 577 -2.97 -12.46 14.79
C GLY A 577 -3.22 -13.49 15.88
N LEU A 578 -3.17 -14.79 15.57
CA LEU A 578 -3.29 -15.85 16.57
C LEU A 578 -2.12 -15.86 17.55
N MET A 579 -0.90 -15.65 17.07
CA MET A 579 0.29 -15.54 17.93
C MET A 579 0.24 -14.28 18.80
N ASP A 580 -0.20 -13.15 18.25
CA ASP A 580 -0.34 -11.91 19.01
C ASP A 580 -1.38 -12.08 20.14
N VAL A 581 -2.51 -12.75 19.89
CA VAL A 581 -3.48 -13.11 20.95
C VAL A 581 -2.83 -14.02 22.00
N TYR A 582 -2.06 -15.02 21.60
CA TYR A 582 -1.37 -15.91 22.53
C TYR A 582 -0.36 -15.14 23.40
N GLU A 583 0.46 -14.27 22.82
CA GLU A 583 1.50 -13.53 23.55
C GLU A 583 0.93 -12.56 24.59
N VAL A 584 -0.22 -11.93 24.32
CA VAL A 584 -0.85 -10.98 25.27
C VAL A 584 -1.73 -11.65 26.32
N SER A 585 -2.31 -12.83 26.04
CA SER A 585 -3.32 -13.47 26.91
C SER A 585 -2.96 -14.86 27.44
N GLY A 586 -1.97 -15.52 26.84
CA GLY A 586 -1.64 -16.93 27.12
C GLY A 586 -2.64 -17.95 26.55
N ASN A 587 -3.54 -17.54 25.65
CA ASN A 587 -4.60 -18.40 25.11
C ASN A 587 -4.05 -19.61 24.32
N GLN A 588 -4.09 -20.79 24.94
CA GLN A 588 -3.55 -22.03 24.36
C GLN A 588 -4.28 -22.52 23.11
N LYS A 589 -5.57 -22.19 22.95
CA LYS A 589 -6.30 -22.52 21.72
C LYS A 589 -5.74 -21.72 20.55
N ALA A 590 -5.41 -20.44 20.75
CA ALA A 590 -4.80 -19.62 19.71
C ALA A 590 -3.47 -20.22 19.24
N LEU A 591 -2.60 -20.63 20.18
CA LEU A 591 -1.35 -21.33 19.85
C LEU A 591 -1.60 -22.69 19.17
N THR A 592 -2.64 -23.42 19.57
CA THR A 592 -2.99 -24.70 18.95
C THR A 592 -3.39 -24.52 17.48
N VAL A 593 -4.21 -23.50 17.17
CA VAL A 593 -4.57 -23.18 15.78
C VAL A 593 -3.33 -22.74 15.00
N ALA A 594 -2.51 -21.84 15.56
CA ALA A 594 -1.28 -21.37 14.93
C ALA A 594 -0.30 -22.51 14.61
N THR A 595 -0.10 -23.44 15.54
CA THR A 595 0.75 -24.62 15.33
C THR A 595 0.16 -25.58 14.31
N GLY A 596 -1.16 -25.82 14.31
CA GLY A 596 -1.83 -26.61 13.28
C GLY A 596 -1.67 -26.03 11.87
N MET A 597 -1.76 -24.71 11.73
CA MET A 597 -1.49 -24.01 10.47
C MET A 597 -0.02 -24.20 10.06
N GLY A 598 0.93 -24.00 10.98
CA GLY A 598 2.36 -24.19 10.73
C GLY A 598 2.70 -25.61 10.30
N ASP A 599 2.08 -26.62 10.93
CA ASP A 599 2.22 -28.04 10.58
C ASP A 599 1.67 -28.33 9.17
N TRP A 600 0.51 -27.77 8.82
CA TRP A 600 -0.07 -27.91 7.48
C TRP A 600 0.82 -27.29 6.40
N VAL A 601 1.35 -26.09 6.65
CA VAL A 601 2.27 -25.40 5.72
C VAL A 601 3.56 -26.19 5.56
N TYR A 602 4.16 -26.65 6.65
CA TYR A 602 5.36 -27.48 6.62
C TYR A 602 5.14 -28.75 5.79
N ALA A 603 4.04 -29.48 6.04
CA ALA A 603 3.73 -30.71 5.32
C ALA A 603 3.65 -30.50 3.81
N ARG A 604 3.05 -29.40 3.34
CA ARG A 604 2.99 -29.08 1.91
C ARG A 604 4.32 -28.59 1.35
N LEU A 605 4.85 -27.48 1.88
CA LEU A 605 5.99 -26.80 1.29
C LEU A 605 7.28 -27.63 1.34
N SER A 606 7.43 -28.54 2.31
CA SER A 606 8.59 -29.44 2.39
C SER A 606 8.69 -30.42 1.21
N HIS A 607 7.60 -30.64 0.46
CA HIS A 607 7.56 -31.49 -0.73
C HIS A 607 7.65 -30.70 -2.04
N VAL A 608 7.67 -29.37 -1.99
CA VAL A 608 7.76 -28.52 -3.17
C VAL A 608 9.23 -28.39 -3.59
N PRO A 609 9.61 -28.69 -4.85
CA PRO A 609 10.97 -28.52 -5.32
C PRO A 609 11.46 -27.07 -5.18
N GLN A 610 12.75 -26.90 -4.89
CA GLN A 610 13.34 -25.57 -4.67
C GLN A 610 13.13 -24.62 -5.86
N ASP A 611 13.28 -25.10 -7.11
CA ASP A 611 13.03 -24.28 -8.31
C ASP A 611 11.58 -23.79 -8.40
N THR A 612 10.62 -24.57 -7.90
CA THR A 612 9.22 -24.19 -7.83
C THR A 612 9.00 -23.12 -6.76
N LEU A 613 9.57 -23.29 -5.56
CA LEU A 613 9.54 -22.26 -4.51
C LEU A 613 10.11 -20.92 -4.99
N ILE A 614 11.26 -20.97 -5.68
CA ILE A 614 11.87 -19.77 -6.29
C ILE A 614 10.88 -19.11 -7.27
N LYS A 615 10.23 -19.87 -8.15
CA LYS A 615 9.23 -19.32 -9.08
C LYS A 615 8.00 -18.75 -8.37
N MET A 616 7.51 -19.41 -7.32
CA MET A 616 6.37 -18.96 -6.52
C MET A 616 6.67 -17.59 -5.92
N TRP A 617 7.75 -17.46 -5.14
CA TRP A 617 8.07 -16.24 -4.39
C TRP A 617 8.46 -15.05 -5.27
N ASN A 618 8.90 -15.30 -6.51
CA ASN A 618 9.15 -14.28 -7.52
C ASN A 618 7.93 -13.90 -8.36
N THR A 619 6.79 -14.58 -8.18
CA THR A 619 5.57 -14.26 -8.93
C THR A 619 4.88 -13.04 -8.31
N TYR A 620 4.58 -12.05 -9.14
CA TYR A 620 3.86 -10.84 -8.76
C TYR A 620 2.50 -11.18 -8.13
N ILE A 621 2.27 -10.70 -6.90
CA ILE A 621 1.06 -10.83 -6.06
C ILE A 621 0.59 -12.26 -5.75
N ALA A 622 0.46 -13.16 -6.72
CA ALA A 622 0.14 -14.56 -6.46
C ALA A 622 1.18 -15.23 -5.55
N GLY A 623 2.45 -14.85 -5.71
CA GLY A 623 3.57 -15.28 -4.87
C GLY A 623 3.73 -14.50 -3.57
N GLU A 624 2.88 -13.52 -3.29
CA GLU A 624 2.98 -12.73 -2.07
C GLU A 624 2.63 -13.59 -0.85
N PHE A 625 3.58 -13.68 0.08
CA PHE A 625 3.44 -14.41 1.33
C PHE A 625 3.46 -13.50 2.56
N GLY A 626 3.45 -12.17 2.38
CA GLY A 626 3.65 -11.23 3.47
C GLY A 626 4.90 -11.58 4.28
N GLY A 627 4.76 -11.71 5.60
CA GLY A 627 5.81 -12.12 6.54
C GLY A 627 5.65 -13.57 6.99
N MET A 628 5.33 -14.52 6.12
CA MET A 628 5.28 -15.95 6.52
C MET A 628 6.64 -16.44 7.07
N ASN A 629 7.76 -15.97 6.53
CA ASN A 629 9.08 -16.25 7.09
C ASN A 629 9.21 -15.71 8.54
N GLU A 630 8.75 -14.47 8.78
CA GLU A 630 8.66 -13.91 10.13
C GLU A 630 7.78 -14.75 11.05
N ALA A 631 6.56 -15.08 10.61
CA ALA A 631 5.58 -15.77 11.43
C ALA A 631 6.04 -17.19 11.81
N MET A 632 6.65 -17.91 10.88
CA MET A 632 7.20 -19.25 11.15
C MET A 632 8.45 -19.18 12.05
N ALA A 633 9.30 -18.15 11.90
CA ALA A 633 10.42 -17.91 12.80
C ALA A 633 9.96 -17.57 14.23
N ARG A 634 8.94 -16.71 14.38
CA ARG A 634 8.29 -16.43 15.67
C ARG A 634 7.71 -17.70 16.29
N LEU A 635 7.00 -18.52 15.51
CA LEU A 635 6.43 -19.77 15.98
C LEU A 635 7.52 -20.76 16.44
N TYR A 636 8.67 -20.79 15.77
CA TYR A 636 9.85 -21.51 16.25
C TYR A 636 10.34 -20.98 17.61
N LEU A 637 10.50 -19.67 17.77
CA LEU A 637 10.94 -19.08 19.04
C LEU A 637 9.96 -19.33 20.19
N ILE A 638 8.65 -19.38 19.90
CA ILE A 638 7.60 -19.69 20.88
C ILE A 638 7.63 -21.17 21.31
N THR A 639 7.86 -22.10 20.37
CA THR A 639 7.62 -23.53 20.60
C THR A 639 8.87 -24.40 20.69
N GLY A 640 10.01 -23.91 20.20
CA GLY A 640 11.26 -24.66 20.05
C GLY A 640 11.25 -25.75 18.97
N LYS A 641 10.16 -25.92 18.21
CA LYS A 641 10.05 -26.98 17.18
C LYS A 641 10.84 -26.60 15.92
N GLN A 642 11.93 -27.33 15.66
CA GLN A 642 12.84 -27.07 14.53
C GLN A 642 12.17 -27.03 13.16
N GLN A 643 11.11 -27.81 12.95
CA GLN A 643 10.36 -27.81 11.70
C GLN A 643 9.83 -26.42 11.31
N TYR A 644 9.50 -25.55 12.27
CA TYR A 644 9.01 -24.21 11.95
C TYR A 644 10.12 -23.27 11.46
N LEU A 645 11.35 -23.41 11.98
CA LEU A 645 12.50 -22.70 11.41
C LEU A 645 12.80 -23.20 10.00
N GLN A 646 12.71 -24.52 9.77
CA GLN A 646 12.83 -25.09 8.42
C GLN A 646 11.74 -24.55 7.49
N THR A 647 10.48 -24.49 7.93
CA THR A 647 9.40 -23.88 7.14
C THR A 647 9.67 -22.42 6.83
N ALA A 648 10.18 -21.65 7.80
CA ALA A 648 10.51 -20.25 7.60
C ALA A 648 11.56 -20.07 6.48
N GLN A 649 12.55 -20.97 6.39
CA GLN A 649 13.55 -21.00 5.32
C GLN A 649 12.96 -21.37 3.94
N LEU A 650 11.87 -22.14 3.89
CA LEU A 650 11.17 -22.44 2.62
C LEU A 650 10.53 -21.19 2.00
N PHE A 651 10.31 -20.13 2.79
CA PHE A 651 9.84 -18.83 2.33
C PHE A 651 10.97 -17.86 1.94
N ASP A 652 12.24 -18.30 1.94
CA ASP A 652 13.33 -17.44 1.49
C ASP A 652 13.12 -17.07 0.01
N ASN A 653 12.99 -15.78 -0.25
CA ASN A 653 12.96 -15.25 -1.59
C ASN A 653 14.40 -15.24 -2.15
N ILE A 654 14.88 -16.42 -2.56
CA ILE A 654 16.28 -16.65 -2.96
C ILE A 654 16.78 -15.58 -3.93
N ARG A 655 15.97 -15.23 -4.93
CA ARG A 655 16.36 -14.21 -5.91
C ARG A 655 16.59 -12.87 -5.23
N VAL A 656 15.65 -12.35 -4.45
CA VAL A 656 15.72 -11.01 -3.81
C VAL A 656 16.73 -10.96 -2.64
N PHE A 657 16.86 -12.04 -1.89
CA PHE A 657 17.71 -12.09 -0.70
C PHE A 657 19.16 -12.40 -1.04
N PHE A 658 19.36 -13.41 -1.88
CA PHE A 658 20.66 -14.07 -2.11
C PHE A 658 21.10 -14.08 -3.57
N GLY A 659 20.23 -13.66 -4.50
CA GLY A 659 20.43 -13.68 -5.95
C GLY A 659 20.30 -15.07 -6.58
N ASP A 660 20.87 -16.08 -5.95
CA ASP A 660 20.87 -17.48 -6.39
C ASP A 660 20.99 -18.45 -5.20
N THR A 661 20.88 -19.75 -5.45
CA THR A 661 20.98 -20.80 -4.43
C THR A 661 22.38 -20.97 -3.85
N ALA A 662 23.41 -20.38 -4.47
CA ALA A 662 24.78 -20.34 -3.96
C ALA A 662 25.05 -19.09 -3.08
N HIS A 663 24.05 -18.21 -2.93
CA HIS A 663 24.14 -16.96 -2.18
C HIS A 663 25.28 -16.06 -2.65
N SER A 664 25.53 -16.04 -3.96
CA SER A 664 26.64 -15.29 -4.55
C SER A 664 26.34 -13.80 -4.71
N HIS A 665 25.07 -13.39 -4.57
CA HIS A 665 24.57 -12.09 -5.02
C HIS A 665 23.44 -11.53 -4.10
N GLY A 666 22.63 -10.59 -4.59
CA GLY A 666 21.41 -10.10 -3.94
C GLY A 666 21.63 -9.16 -2.76
N LEU A 667 20.56 -8.94 -1.98
CA LEU A 667 20.58 -7.99 -0.85
C LEU A 667 21.58 -8.38 0.23
N ALA A 668 21.85 -9.67 0.44
CA ALA A 668 22.88 -10.15 1.35
C ALA A 668 24.28 -9.59 0.99
N LYS A 669 24.51 -9.29 -0.28
CA LYS A 669 25.74 -8.69 -0.83
C LYS A 669 25.61 -7.20 -1.17
N ASN A 670 24.59 -6.53 -0.63
CA ASN A 670 24.29 -5.11 -0.82
C ASN A 670 23.95 -4.74 -2.29
N VAL A 671 23.41 -5.68 -3.06
CA VAL A 671 22.95 -5.42 -4.42
C VAL A 671 21.47 -5.07 -4.40
N ASP A 672 21.14 -3.94 -5.04
CA ASP A 672 19.77 -3.47 -5.17
C ASP A 672 19.02 -4.22 -6.28
N ILE A 673 18.29 -5.25 -5.88
CA ILE A 673 17.51 -6.12 -6.78
C ILE A 673 16.00 -6.06 -6.55
N PHE A 674 15.53 -5.09 -5.76
CA PHE A 674 14.10 -4.84 -5.54
C PHE A 674 13.55 -3.68 -6.38
N ARG A 675 14.36 -3.16 -7.31
CA ARG A 675 13.99 -2.15 -8.30
C ARG A 675 12.71 -2.54 -9.04
N GLY A 676 11.72 -1.65 -9.06
CA GLY A 676 10.46 -1.89 -9.76
C GLY A 676 9.56 -2.98 -9.16
N LEU A 677 9.94 -3.58 -8.03
CA LEU A 677 9.10 -4.58 -7.37
C LEU A 677 8.00 -3.91 -6.55
N HIS A 678 6.88 -4.62 -6.37
CA HIS A 678 5.80 -4.19 -5.48
C HIS A 678 6.33 -4.03 -4.06
N ALA A 679 6.18 -2.84 -3.49
CA ALA A 679 6.83 -2.49 -2.23
C ALA A 679 6.32 -3.34 -1.07
N ASN A 680 5.00 -3.32 -0.84
CA ASN A 680 4.42 -4.02 0.30
C ASN A 680 4.39 -5.57 0.17
N GLN A 681 4.51 -6.14 -1.03
CA GLN A 681 4.77 -7.58 -1.20
C GLN A 681 6.14 -7.96 -0.61
N HIS A 682 7.15 -7.10 -0.72
CA HIS A 682 8.55 -7.43 -0.40
C HIS A 682 9.01 -6.93 0.97
N ILE A 683 8.56 -5.75 1.44
CA ILE A 683 8.99 -5.21 2.75
C ILE A 683 8.70 -6.18 3.91
N PRO A 684 7.52 -6.83 4.03
CA PRO A 684 7.26 -7.83 5.08
C PRO A 684 8.20 -9.04 5.02
N GLN A 685 8.64 -9.44 3.82
CA GLN A 685 9.62 -10.52 3.67
C GLN A 685 10.97 -10.09 4.26
N ILE A 686 11.36 -8.82 4.01
CA ILE A 686 12.57 -8.23 4.58
C ILE A 686 12.45 -8.07 6.09
N VAL A 687 11.29 -7.65 6.62
CA VAL A 687 11.00 -7.69 8.06
C VAL A 687 11.24 -9.10 8.57
N GLY A 688 10.70 -10.13 7.92
CA GLY A 688 10.95 -11.52 8.32
C GLY A 688 12.41 -11.94 8.34
N SER A 689 13.29 -11.32 7.54
CA SER A 689 14.73 -11.61 7.61
C SER A 689 15.35 -11.22 8.96
N ILE A 690 14.92 -10.14 9.63
CA ILE A 690 15.48 -9.82 10.96
C ILE A 690 15.08 -10.86 12.01
N GLU A 691 13.86 -11.38 11.91
CA GLU A 691 13.38 -12.43 12.81
C GLU A 691 14.02 -13.79 12.50
N MET A 692 14.28 -14.08 11.22
CA MET A 692 15.09 -15.22 10.80
C MET A 692 16.51 -15.14 11.36
N TYR A 693 17.10 -13.95 11.40
CA TYR A 693 18.40 -13.76 12.04
C TYR A 693 18.33 -14.07 13.53
N ARG A 694 17.29 -13.58 14.23
CA ARG A 694 17.06 -13.87 15.66
C ARG A 694 16.91 -15.38 15.92
N ALA A 695 16.23 -16.10 15.03
CA ALA A 695 15.97 -17.52 15.16
C ALA A 695 17.18 -18.41 14.80
N SER A 696 17.96 -18.03 13.78
CA SER A 696 19.01 -18.88 13.20
C SER A 696 20.44 -18.45 13.50
N ASN A 697 20.65 -17.20 13.93
CA ASN A 697 21.95 -16.52 13.99
C ASN A 697 22.73 -16.46 12.65
N ASN A 698 22.07 -16.67 11.50
CA ASN A 698 22.73 -16.53 10.20
C ASN A 698 22.89 -15.03 9.81
N PRO A 699 24.12 -14.50 9.77
CA PRO A 699 24.35 -13.06 9.58
C PRO A 699 23.92 -12.53 8.20
N GLU A 700 23.70 -13.39 7.21
CA GLU A 700 23.19 -12.92 5.91
C GLU A 700 21.79 -12.32 6.02
N TYR A 701 20.93 -12.86 6.89
CA TYR A 701 19.59 -12.29 7.11
C TYR A 701 19.64 -10.89 7.73
N TYR A 702 20.55 -10.63 8.69
CA TYR A 702 20.77 -9.28 9.21
C TYR A 702 21.23 -8.33 8.09
N LYS A 703 22.16 -8.77 7.23
CA LYS A 703 22.64 -7.98 6.10
C LYS A 703 21.53 -7.65 5.12
N ILE A 704 20.62 -8.58 4.84
CA ILE A 704 19.46 -8.36 3.97
C ILE A 704 18.60 -7.21 4.53
N ALA A 705 18.19 -7.31 5.80
CA ALA A 705 17.42 -6.28 6.49
C ALA A 705 18.10 -4.90 6.45
N ASP A 706 19.36 -4.84 6.87
CA ASP A 706 20.10 -3.59 7.00
C ASP A 706 20.45 -2.96 5.64
N ASN A 707 20.87 -3.77 4.65
CA ASN A 707 21.14 -3.26 3.29
C ASN A 707 19.87 -2.76 2.61
N PHE A 708 18.75 -3.48 2.77
CA PHE A 708 17.47 -3.04 2.24
C PHE A 708 17.04 -1.71 2.86
N TRP A 709 17.02 -1.61 4.20
CA TRP A 709 16.62 -0.38 4.90
C TRP A 709 17.46 0.81 4.44
N TYR A 710 18.79 0.62 4.39
CA TYR A 710 19.72 1.66 3.95
C TYR A 710 19.39 2.15 2.54
N LYS A 711 19.17 1.25 1.58
CA LYS A 711 18.82 1.61 0.20
C LYS A 711 17.44 2.27 0.12
N ALA A 712 16.43 1.68 0.78
CA ALA A 712 15.07 2.19 0.77
C ALA A 712 15.00 3.66 1.26
N VAL A 713 15.64 3.96 2.39
CA VAL A 713 15.67 5.31 2.97
C VAL A 713 16.49 6.28 2.12
N ASN A 714 17.60 5.85 1.51
CA ASN A 714 18.47 6.76 0.77
C ASN A 714 18.06 6.97 -0.69
N ASP A 715 17.42 6.01 -1.33
CA ASP A 715 17.25 5.99 -2.79
C ASP A 715 15.78 5.86 -3.25
N TYR A 716 14.83 5.61 -2.34
CA TYR A 716 13.41 5.42 -2.67
C TYR A 716 12.45 6.26 -1.82
N MET A 717 12.93 6.87 -0.73
CA MET A 717 12.08 7.54 0.25
C MET A 717 11.64 8.93 -0.19
N TYR A 718 10.33 9.19 -0.14
CA TYR A 718 9.74 10.53 -0.20
C TYR A 718 9.83 11.23 1.17
N SER A 719 9.76 12.56 1.22
CA SER A 719 9.92 13.36 2.45
C SER A 719 8.99 12.96 3.60
N ILE A 720 7.83 12.37 3.34
CA ILE A 720 6.93 11.85 4.39
C ILE A 720 7.43 10.56 5.05
N GLY A 721 8.43 9.88 4.49
CA GLY A 721 8.98 8.61 4.97
C GLY A 721 8.52 7.35 4.19
N GLY A 722 7.56 7.48 3.28
CA GLY A 722 7.13 6.38 2.41
C GLY A 722 8.07 6.14 1.22
N VAL A 723 7.95 4.98 0.56
CA VAL A 723 8.93 4.47 -0.42
C VAL A 723 8.32 3.99 -1.76
N ALA A 724 7.01 4.06 -1.92
CA ALA A 724 6.30 3.58 -3.11
C ALA A 724 5.70 4.76 -3.90
N GLY A 725 5.52 4.61 -5.21
CA GLY A 725 4.87 5.63 -6.04
C GLY A 725 5.43 5.72 -7.45
N ALA A 726 5.81 4.58 -8.03
CA ALA A 726 6.51 4.55 -9.31
C ALA A 726 5.60 4.91 -10.50
N ARG A 727 6.12 5.79 -11.36
CA ARG A 727 5.70 5.92 -12.77
C ARG A 727 6.41 4.91 -13.66
N ASN A 728 7.61 4.51 -13.26
CA ASN A 728 8.39 3.49 -13.94
C ASN A 728 8.91 2.44 -12.93
N PRO A 729 8.35 1.22 -12.90
CA PRO A 729 7.23 0.75 -13.73
C PRO A 729 5.94 1.52 -13.44
N ALA A 730 4.96 1.45 -14.34
CA ALA A 730 3.68 2.16 -14.21
C ALA A 730 2.76 1.51 -13.16
N ASN A 731 3.18 1.56 -11.89
CA ASN A 731 2.45 1.05 -10.74
C ASN A 731 2.83 1.84 -9.48
N ALA A 732 1.84 2.53 -8.89
CA ALA A 732 2.01 3.35 -7.69
C ALA A 732 2.39 2.55 -6.42
N GLU A 733 2.15 1.25 -6.40
CA GLU A 733 2.49 0.34 -5.28
C GLU A 733 3.94 -0.18 -5.39
N CYS A 734 4.64 0.10 -6.49
CA CYS A 734 6.02 -0.35 -6.72
C CYS A 734 7.06 0.69 -6.29
N PHE A 735 8.26 0.18 -5.98
CA PHE A 735 9.49 0.97 -5.99
C PHE A 735 9.77 1.47 -7.40
N ILE A 736 10.49 2.60 -7.53
CA ILE A 736 10.99 3.04 -8.84
C ILE A 736 12.01 2.03 -9.40
N SER A 737 12.08 1.90 -10.73
CA SER A 737 13.04 0.98 -11.38
C SER A 737 14.47 1.51 -11.38
N GLN A 738 14.64 2.83 -11.29
CA GLN A 738 15.93 3.50 -11.24
C GLN A 738 16.13 4.13 -9.86
N PRO A 739 17.00 3.57 -9.00
CA PRO A 739 17.21 4.10 -7.65
C PRO A 739 17.68 5.55 -7.70
N ALA A 740 17.38 6.32 -6.64
CA ALA A 740 17.81 7.71 -6.49
C ALA A 740 17.25 8.67 -7.56
N THR A 741 16.12 8.34 -8.20
CA THR A 741 15.49 9.16 -9.27
C THR A 741 13.99 9.39 -9.06
N LEU A 742 13.58 9.79 -7.85
CA LEU A 742 12.16 9.98 -7.52
C LEU A 742 11.47 11.06 -8.39
N TYR A 743 12.16 12.15 -8.73
CA TYR A 743 11.59 13.17 -9.59
C TYR A 743 11.31 12.61 -10.99
N GLU A 744 12.26 11.88 -11.56
CA GLU A 744 12.15 11.29 -12.89
C GLU A 744 11.15 10.13 -12.92
N ASN A 745 11.27 9.17 -12.00
CA ASN A 745 10.60 7.87 -12.06
C ASN A 745 9.49 7.67 -11.00
N GLY A 746 9.38 8.54 -10.00
CA GLY A 746 8.35 8.51 -8.95
C GLY A 746 7.14 9.41 -9.25
N PHE A 747 6.42 9.83 -8.21
CA PHE A 747 5.25 10.74 -8.29
C PHE A 747 4.12 10.28 -9.24
N SER A 748 3.80 8.99 -9.23
CA SER A 748 2.73 8.38 -10.05
C SER A 748 1.37 9.03 -9.86
N SER A 749 0.67 9.41 -10.93
CA SER A 749 -0.70 9.94 -10.85
C SER A 749 -1.68 8.99 -10.16
N GLY A 750 -1.42 7.68 -10.19
CA GLY A 750 -2.22 6.65 -9.48
C GLY A 750 -2.06 6.65 -7.95
N GLY A 751 -1.18 7.49 -7.40
CA GLY A 751 -0.94 7.61 -5.97
C GLY A 751 0.54 7.54 -5.60
N GLN A 752 0.86 7.93 -4.38
CA GLN A 752 2.19 7.71 -3.80
C GLN A 752 2.03 7.12 -2.41
N ASN A 753 3.07 6.42 -1.97
CA ASN A 753 3.26 6.01 -0.59
C ASN A 753 2.04 5.27 -0.03
N GLU A 754 1.87 4.02 -0.47
CA GLU A 754 0.97 3.08 0.20
C GLU A 754 1.29 3.04 1.71
N THR A 755 0.28 3.21 2.55
CA THR A 755 0.47 3.29 4.01
C THR A 755 1.02 1.99 4.61
N CYS A 756 0.64 0.82 4.08
CA CYS A 756 1.19 -0.48 4.52
C CYS A 756 2.71 -0.57 4.38
N ALA A 757 3.28 -0.04 3.29
CA ALA A 757 4.72 -0.06 3.08
C ALA A 757 5.45 0.69 4.20
N THR A 758 4.88 1.81 4.65
CA THR A 758 5.45 2.60 5.75
C THR A 758 5.27 1.93 7.10
N TYR A 759 4.12 1.31 7.35
CA TYR A 759 3.91 0.47 8.53
C TYR A 759 4.99 -0.61 8.67
N ASN A 760 5.29 -1.35 7.59
CA ASN A 760 6.30 -2.40 7.62
C ASN A 760 7.74 -1.83 7.67
N MET A 761 8.00 -0.67 7.06
CA MET A 761 9.28 0.01 7.23
C MET A 761 9.52 0.48 8.67
N LEU A 762 8.50 0.96 9.37
CA LEU A 762 8.59 1.30 10.80
C LEU A 762 8.93 0.07 11.63
N LYS A 763 8.28 -1.07 11.37
CA LYS A 763 8.58 -2.35 12.02
C LYS A 763 10.03 -2.80 11.78
N LEU A 764 10.48 -2.81 10.53
CA LEU A 764 11.88 -3.12 10.18
C LEU A 764 12.87 -2.20 10.92
N THR A 765 12.54 -0.90 10.98
CA THR A 765 13.36 0.13 11.62
C THR A 765 13.48 -0.11 13.12
N SER A 766 12.37 -0.39 13.82
CA SER A 766 12.41 -0.71 15.24
C SER A 766 13.20 -1.98 15.51
N ASP A 767 13.03 -3.02 14.69
CA ASP A 767 13.70 -4.31 14.88
C ASP A 767 15.21 -4.19 14.69
N LEU A 768 15.67 -3.50 13.63
CA LEU A 768 17.10 -3.23 13.41
C LEU A 768 17.71 -2.46 14.59
N PHE A 769 16.97 -1.49 15.15
CA PHE A 769 17.44 -0.70 16.29
C PHE A 769 17.62 -1.54 17.56
N LEU A 770 16.92 -2.68 17.72
CA LEU A 770 17.14 -3.58 18.86
C LEU A 770 18.53 -4.24 18.83
N PHE A 771 19.15 -4.35 17.66
CA PHE A 771 20.51 -4.88 17.48
C PHE A 771 21.57 -3.78 17.43
N ASP A 772 21.28 -2.69 16.71
CA ASP A 772 22.23 -1.61 16.45
C ASP A 772 21.59 -0.23 16.65
N GLN A 773 22.01 0.47 17.71
CA GLN A 773 21.36 1.68 18.20
C GLN A 773 21.79 2.95 17.43
N ARG A 774 21.73 2.89 16.09
CA ARG A 774 21.96 4.07 15.23
C ARG A 774 20.76 5.01 15.30
N ALA A 775 21.03 6.29 15.56
CA ALA A 775 19.99 7.30 15.66
C ALA A 775 19.22 7.53 14.34
N GLU A 776 19.84 7.27 13.19
CA GLU A 776 19.17 7.39 11.88
C GLU A 776 17.93 6.51 11.75
N PHE A 777 17.89 5.36 12.44
CA PHE A 777 16.69 4.54 12.53
C PHE A 777 15.55 5.31 13.19
N MET A 778 15.80 5.93 14.34
CA MET A 778 14.76 6.64 15.08
C MET A 778 14.46 8.03 14.50
N ASP A 779 15.38 8.65 13.75
CA ASP A 779 15.09 9.83 12.94
C ASP A 779 14.13 9.49 11.78
N TYR A 780 14.34 8.35 11.10
CA TYR A 780 13.38 7.84 10.12
C TYR A 780 12.04 7.49 10.76
N TYR A 781 12.06 6.80 11.92
CA TYR A 781 10.85 6.40 12.62
C TYR A 781 9.99 7.62 12.99
N GLU A 782 10.60 8.66 13.58
CA GLU A 782 9.93 9.93 13.89
C GLU A 782 9.33 10.57 12.63
N ARG A 783 10.12 10.68 11.55
CA ARG A 783 9.65 11.27 10.30
C ARG A 783 8.44 10.54 9.74
N ALA A 784 8.51 9.23 9.60
CA ALA A 784 7.45 8.43 8.99
C ALA A 784 6.20 8.32 9.89
N LEU A 785 6.38 8.31 11.20
CA LEU A 785 5.28 8.31 12.17
C LEU A 785 4.46 9.60 12.09
N TYR A 786 5.12 10.77 12.25
CA TYR A 786 4.42 12.05 12.24
C TYR A 786 3.88 12.43 10.87
N ASN A 787 4.64 12.19 9.80
CA ASN A 787 4.34 12.77 8.49
C ASN A 787 3.60 11.82 7.54
N HIS A 788 3.55 10.52 7.84
CA HIS A 788 2.78 9.56 7.05
C HIS A 788 1.73 8.83 7.89
N ILE A 789 2.11 8.12 8.96
CA ILE A 789 1.15 7.34 9.74
C ILE A 789 0.07 8.22 10.38
N LEU A 790 0.44 9.30 11.08
CA LEU A 790 -0.56 10.22 11.64
C LEU A 790 -1.37 10.92 10.54
N ALA A 791 -0.72 11.28 9.43
CA ALA A 791 -1.37 11.94 8.30
C ALA A 791 -2.34 11.05 7.53
N SER A 792 -2.27 9.73 7.71
CA SER A 792 -3.09 8.73 7.03
C SER A 792 -4.48 8.55 7.64
N VAL A 793 -4.79 9.18 8.77
CA VAL A 793 -6.07 9.05 9.48
C VAL A 793 -6.96 10.27 9.22
N ALA A 794 -8.27 10.04 9.06
CA ALA A 794 -9.26 11.09 8.87
C ALA A 794 -9.43 11.96 10.13
N LYS A 795 -9.97 13.15 9.92
CA LYS A 795 -10.12 14.15 10.97
C LYS A 795 -11.00 13.66 12.11
N ASP A 796 -12.19 13.13 11.79
CA ASP A 796 -13.25 12.96 12.79
C ASP A 796 -13.60 11.48 13.08
N ASN A 797 -13.03 10.53 12.33
CA ASN A 797 -13.36 9.10 12.42
C ASN A 797 -12.14 8.23 12.02
N PRO A 798 -12.18 6.89 12.15
CA PRO A 798 -11.01 6.04 11.89
C PRO A 798 -10.79 5.72 10.40
N ALA A 799 -11.50 6.39 9.48
CA ALA A 799 -11.23 6.23 8.05
C ALA A 799 -9.76 6.58 7.77
N ASN A 800 -9.15 5.85 6.83
CA ASN A 800 -7.72 5.98 6.58
C ASN A 800 -7.40 5.95 5.09
N THR A 801 -6.22 6.47 4.76
CA THR A 801 -5.69 6.49 3.39
C THR A 801 -5.19 5.11 2.97
N TYR A 802 -5.28 4.83 1.68
CA TYR A 802 -4.51 3.76 1.04
C TYR A 802 -3.17 4.32 0.54
N HIS A 803 -3.23 5.31 -0.37
CA HIS A 803 -2.11 6.12 -0.81
C HIS A 803 -2.20 7.52 -0.21
N VAL A 804 -1.05 8.11 0.12
CA VAL A 804 -0.93 9.50 0.54
C VAL A 804 -0.35 10.32 -0.61
N PRO A 805 -1.19 11.08 -1.34
CA PRO A 805 -0.74 11.78 -2.53
C PRO A 805 0.14 12.98 -2.18
N LEU A 806 1.20 13.19 -2.96
CA LEU A 806 2.23 14.21 -2.75
C LEU A 806 2.44 15.13 -3.97
N ARG A 807 1.59 15.00 -4.99
CA ARG A 807 1.60 15.89 -6.16
C ARG A 807 1.04 17.29 -5.79
N PRO A 808 1.35 18.33 -6.58
CA PRO A 808 0.85 19.69 -6.32
C PRO A 808 -0.68 19.76 -6.26
N GLY A 809 -1.23 20.42 -5.24
CA GLY A 809 -2.69 20.60 -5.08
C GLY A 809 -3.50 19.31 -4.93
N ALA A 810 -2.87 18.20 -4.54
CA ALA A 810 -3.52 16.91 -4.34
C ALA A 810 -4.36 16.89 -3.04
N ILE A 811 -5.22 15.87 -2.88
CA ILE A 811 -6.06 15.72 -1.69
C ILE A 811 -6.01 14.28 -1.14
N LYS A 812 -5.88 14.14 0.19
CA LYS A 812 -5.91 12.84 0.85
C LYS A 812 -7.31 12.23 0.76
N GLN A 813 -7.38 10.91 0.56
CA GLN A 813 -8.62 10.16 0.48
C GLN A 813 -8.72 9.20 1.65
N PHE A 814 -9.82 9.25 2.38
CA PHE A 814 -10.02 8.43 3.57
C PHE A 814 -11.23 7.52 3.39
N GLY A 815 -11.05 6.21 3.53
CA GLY A 815 -12.11 5.22 3.41
C GLY A 815 -12.25 4.35 4.65
N ASN A 816 -13.34 3.57 4.71
CA ASN A 816 -13.65 2.61 5.77
C ASN A 816 -13.86 3.20 7.19
N PRO A 817 -14.71 4.24 7.37
CA PRO A 817 -14.97 4.85 8.68
C PRO A 817 -15.61 3.90 9.70
N ASP A 818 -16.37 2.91 9.21
CA ASP A 818 -17.15 1.97 10.05
C ASP A 818 -16.51 0.59 10.18
N MET A 819 -15.30 0.38 9.60
CA MET A 819 -14.58 -0.91 9.63
C MET A 819 -15.38 -2.08 9.04
N THR A 820 -16.12 -1.85 7.94
CA THR A 820 -17.01 -2.84 7.29
C THR A 820 -16.44 -3.46 6.02
N GLY A 821 -15.37 -2.91 5.46
CA GLY A 821 -14.70 -3.45 4.27
C GLY A 821 -13.22 -3.10 4.26
N PHE A 822 -12.36 -4.06 3.89
CA PHE A 822 -10.93 -3.92 4.11
C PHE A 822 -10.12 -4.03 2.82
N THR A 823 -9.18 -3.10 2.69
CA THR A 823 -7.96 -3.26 1.90
C THR A 823 -6.79 -3.68 2.82
N CYS A 824 -5.60 -3.94 2.26
CA CYS A 824 -4.40 -4.12 3.08
C CYS A 824 -4.13 -2.92 4.01
N CYS A 825 -4.26 -1.68 3.51
CA CYS A 825 -4.01 -0.46 4.28
C CYS A 825 -4.98 -0.29 5.45
N ASN A 826 -6.26 -0.64 5.26
CA ASN A 826 -7.21 -0.64 6.37
C ASN A 826 -6.79 -1.65 7.47
N GLY A 827 -6.29 -2.82 7.07
CA GLY A 827 -5.73 -3.81 8.00
C GLY A 827 -4.55 -3.28 8.78
N THR A 828 -3.57 -2.64 8.13
CA THR A 828 -2.42 -2.07 8.86
C THR A 828 -2.77 -0.82 9.66
N ALA A 829 -3.82 -0.07 9.28
CA ALA A 829 -4.25 1.13 9.99
C ALA A 829 -4.82 0.80 11.38
N ILE A 830 -5.61 -0.28 11.48
CA ILE A 830 -6.12 -0.76 12.77
C ILE A 830 -4.99 -1.28 13.68
N GLU A 831 -3.91 -1.83 13.12
CA GLU A 831 -2.73 -2.23 13.90
C GLU A 831 -1.84 -1.04 14.29
N SER A 832 -1.68 -0.05 13.40
CA SER A 832 -0.82 1.12 13.68
C SER A 832 -1.36 1.93 14.84
N ASN A 833 -2.66 2.24 14.80
CA ASN A 833 -3.28 3.18 15.74
C ASN A 833 -3.58 2.55 17.11
N THR A 834 -3.47 1.22 17.26
CA THR A 834 -3.60 0.54 18.56
C THR A 834 -2.26 0.35 19.28
N LYS A 835 -1.13 0.75 18.66
CA LYS A 835 0.22 0.54 19.20
C LYS A 835 1.18 1.72 19.11
N LEU A 836 0.68 2.95 18.89
CA LEU A 836 1.49 4.15 18.66
C LEU A 836 2.57 4.43 19.74
N GLN A 837 2.42 3.87 20.94
CA GLN A 837 3.37 3.99 22.04
C GLN A 837 4.56 3.01 22.02
N ASN A 838 4.53 1.99 21.17
CA ASN A 838 5.41 0.81 21.27
C ASN A 838 6.91 1.09 21.13
N THR A 839 7.27 2.20 20.49
CA THR A 839 8.66 2.57 20.15
C THR A 839 9.13 3.82 20.89
N ILE A 840 8.30 4.40 21.77
CA ILE A 840 8.69 5.58 22.57
C ILE A 840 9.93 5.26 23.41
N TYR A 841 9.94 4.08 24.04
CA TYR A 841 11.02 3.62 24.89
C TYR A 841 11.45 2.19 24.55
N PHE A 842 12.74 1.91 24.69
CA PHE A 842 13.28 0.54 24.76
C PHE A 842 14.19 0.39 25.98
N LYS A 843 14.43 -0.85 26.41
CA LYS A 843 15.35 -1.16 27.51
C LYS A 843 16.48 -2.06 27.04
N SER A 844 17.65 -1.97 27.68
CA SER A 844 18.67 -3.00 27.52
C SER A 844 18.22 -4.32 28.14
N ARG A 845 18.71 -5.44 27.62
CA ARG A 845 18.34 -6.79 28.08
C ARG A 845 18.70 -7.08 29.53
N ASP A 846 19.76 -6.47 30.03
CA ASP A 846 20.19 -6.52 31.44
C ASP A 846 19.42 -5.54 32.34
N ASN A 847 18.43 -4.83 31.78
CA ASN A 847 17.66 -3.77 32.41
C ASN A 847 18.55 -2.65 33.00
N GLN A 848 19.76 -2.39 32.51
CA GLN A 848 20.64 -1.32 33.01
C GLN A 848 20.53 0.01 32.27
N ALA A 849 19.85 0.05 31.12
CA ALA A 849 19.70 1.24 30.32
C ALA A 849 18.29 1.39 29.76
N LEU A 850 17.80 2.63 29.77
CA LEU A 850 16.59 3.08 29.08
C LEU A 850 17.00 3.86 27.83
N TYR A 851 16.33 3.63 26.72
CA TYR A 851 16.43 4.43 25.50
C TYR A 851 15.13 5.21 25.32
N VAL A 852 15.23 6.53 25.28
CA VAL A 852 14.12 7.46 25.00
C VAL A 852 14.24 7.86 23.52
N ASN A 853 13.41 7.24 22.69
CA ASN A 853 13.49 7.39 21.23
C ASN A 853 12.59 8.50 20.72
N LEU A 854 11.35 8.57 21.21
CA LEU A 854 10.35 9.53 20.75
C LEU A 854 9.94 10.46 21.90
N TYR A 855 9.71 11.73 21.56
CA TYR A 855 9.29 12.75 22.52
C TYR A 855 7.78 12.92 22.45
N ILE A 856 7.07 11.96 23.04
CA ILE A 856 5.60 11.89 23.02
C ILE A 856 5.13 11.83 24.48
N PRO A 857 4.12 12.64 24.87
CA PRO A 857 3.58 12.62 26.23
C PRO A 857 3.14 11.22 26.62
N SER A 858 3.77 10.69 27.67
CA SER A 858 3.59 9.28 28.03
C SER A 858 4.02 8.97 29.46
N THR A 859 3.50 7.86 29.98
CA THR A 859 3.99 7.26 31.23
C THR A 859 4.48 5.85 30.93
N LEU A 860 5.73 5.57 31.29
CA LEU A 860 6.33 4.23 31.26
C LEU A 860 6.36 3.64 32.68
N GLN A 861 5.84 2.42 32.82
CA GLN A 861 5.91 1.57 34.00
C GLN A 861 7.01 0.52 33.82
N TRP A 862 8.23 0.80 34.29
CA TRP A 862 9.36 -0.12 34.22
C TRP A 862 9.37 -1.06 35.44
N THR A 863 8.52 -2.08 35.37
CA THR A 863 8.25 -3.04 36.45
C THR A 863 9.49 -3.73 37.00
N GLU A 864 10.43 -4.10 36.14
CA GLU A 864 11.66 -4.83 36.47
C GLU A 864 12.61 -4.00 37.34
N ARG A 865 12.44 -2.67 37.34
CA ARG A 865 13.18 -1.73 38.18
C ARG A 865 12.35 -1.07 39.27
N ASN A 866 11.05 -1.31 39.30
CA ASN A 866 10.12 -0.54 40.14
C ASN A 866 10.30 0.98 39.94
N VAL A 867 10.43 1.41 38.68
CA VAL A 867 10.59 2.81 38.27
C VAL A 867 9.46 3.19 37.34
N THR A 868 8.90 4.38 37.52
CA THR A 868 8.03 5.04 36.54
C THR A 868 8.76 6.22 35.90
N ILE A 869 8.67 6.34 34.58
CA ILE A 869 9.13 7.52 33.85
C ILE A 869 7.89 8.24 33.32
N GLU A 870 7.72 9.50 33.69
CA GLU A 870 6.68 10.36 33.17
C GLU A 870 7.30 11.39 32.23
N GLN A 871 6.88 11.37 30.96
CA GLN A 871 7.30 12.31 29.94
C GLN A 871 6.17 13.32 29.69
N THR A 872 6.43 14.59 29.99
CA THR A 872 5.49 15.71 29.82
C THR A 872 6.07 16.68 28.80
N THR A 873 5.32 16.99 27.75
CA THR A 873 5.76 17.85 26.64
C THR A 873 4.55 18.31 25.81
N ASP A 874 4.68 19.40 25.06
CA ASP A 874 3.77 19.77 23.96
C ASP A 874 4.44 19.56 22.58
N PHE A 875 5.45 18.69 22.50
CA PHE A 875 6.10 18.33 21.25
C PHE A 875 5.07 17.69 20.28
N PRO A 876 4.97 18.18 19.03
CA PRO A 876 5.93 19.01 18.31
C PRO A 876 5.60 20.51 18.22
N LYS A 877 4.65 21.05 19.02
CA LYS A 877 4.37 22.50 19.07
C LYS A 877 5.43 23.25 19.88
N GLU A 878 5.98 22.59 20.90
CA GLU A 878 7.09 23.09 21.71
C GLU A 878 8.38 22.27 21.49
N ASP A 879 9.52 22.90 21.76
CA ASP A 879 10.86 22.38 21.46
C ASP A 879 11.53 21.70 22.68
N ASP A 880 10.77 21.42 23.74
CA ASP A 880 11.25 20.84 24.98
C ASP A 880 10.40 19.66 25.48
N THR A 881 11.02 18.83 26.32
CA THR A 881 10.37 17.69 26.98
C THR A 881 10.96 17.48 28.36
N ARG A 882 10.11 17.10 29.31
CA ARG A 882 10.48 16.81 30.69
C ARG A 882 10.29 15.34 30.99
N LEU A 883 11.34 14.69 31.50
CA LEU A 883 11.27 13.35 32.09
C LEU A 883 11.30 13.46 33.62
N THR A 884 10.25 13.00 34.28
CA THR A 884 10.19 12.88 35.75
C THR A 884 10.36 11.41 36.12
N ILE A 885 11.31 11.14 37.00
CA ILE A 885 11.64 9.79 37.46
C ILE A 885 10.96 9.57 38.81
N LYS A 886 10.15 8.52 38.91
CA LYS A 886 9.56 8.07 40.17
C LYS A 886 10.14 6.70 40.51
N GLY A 887 10.74 6.56 41.69
CA GLY A 887 11.58 5.42 42.09
C GLY A 887 13.07 5.75 42.16
N ASN A 888 13.88 4.80 42.62
CA ASN A 888 15.30 5.01 42.91
C ASN A 888 16.16 3.94 42.25
N GLY A 889 17.39 4.27 41.84
CA GLY A 889 18.38 3.28 41.40
C GLY A 889 19.40 3.81 40.39
N GLN A 890 20.46 3.05 40.16
CA GLN A 890 21.46 3.35 39.14
C GLN A 890 21.06 2.75 37.79
N PHE A 891 20.93 3.59 36.76
CA PHE A 891 20.76 3.16 35.37
C PHE A 891 21.10 4.29 34.41
N ASP A 892 21.43 3.91 33.17
CA ASP A 892 21.70 4.86 32.09
C ASP A 892 20.38 5.27 31.43
N ILE A 893 20.21 6.56 31.17
CA ILE A 893 19.14 7.07 30.29
C ILE A 893 19.81 7.59 29.02
N ASN A 894 19.57 6.90 27.90
CA ASN A 894 20.02 7.29 26.57
C ASN A 894 18.90 8.09 25.90
N VAL A 895 19.08 9.41 25.81
CA VAL A 895 18.14 10.28 25.10
C VAL A 895 18.62 10.45 23.66
N ARG A 896 17.72 10.32 22.68
CA ARG A 896 18.06 10.60 21.28
C ARG A 896 18.54 12.06 21.17
N VAL A 897 19.41 12.36 20.23
CA VAL A 897 19.71 13.73 19.80
C VAL A 897 19.33 13.76 18.33
N PRO A 898 18.12 14.23 17.98
CA PRO A 898 17.62 14.13 16.61
C PRO A 898 18.56 14.76 15.58
N GLY A 899 18.67 14.20 14.39
CA GLY A 899 19.51 14.74 13.32
C GLY A 899 19.19 16.20 12.95
N TRP A 900 17.92 16.61 13.10
CA TRP A 900 17.47 17.97 12.82
C TRP A 900 17.84 19.00 13.92
N ALA A 901 18.21 18.56 15.13
CA ALA A 901 18.48 19.40 16.31
C ALA A 901 19.84 20.13 16.25
N THR A 902 20.10 20.81 15.13
CA THR A 902 21.38 21.46 14.78
C THR A 902 21.62 22.79 15.50
N LYS A 903 20.61 23.36 16.16
CA LYS A 903 20.75 24.56 17.02
C LYS A 903 21.23 24.26 18.44
N GLY A 904 21.40 22.98 18.78
CA GLY A 904 21.85 22.53 20.09
C GLY A 904 20.85 21.57 20.73
N PHE A 905 21.32 20.87 21.75
CA PHE A 905 20.54 19.97 22.59
C PHE A 905 20.97 20.21 24.02
N PHE A 906 20.06 20.80 24.81
CA PHE A 906 20.35 21.31 26.15
C PHE A 906 19.71 20.42 27.19
N VAL A 907 20.47 20.09 28.24
CA VAL A 907 20.01 19.20 29.31
C VAL A 907 20.10 19.93 30.65
N LYS A 908 18.99 19.96 31.38
CA LYS A 908 18.96 20.34 32.80
C LYS A 908 18.56 19.14 33.64
N ILE A 909 19.20 18.97 34.79
CA ILE A 909 18.83 17.96 35.77
C ILE A 909 18.56 18.67 37.08
N ASN A 910 17.34 18.52 37.62
CA ASN A 910 16.86 19.22 38.82
C ASN A 910 17.11 20.74 38.73
N GLY A 911 16.77 21.33 37.59
CA GLY A 911 16.94 22.77 37.30
C GLY A 911 18.37 23.23 37.00
N LYS A 912 19.38 22.37 37.11
CA LYS A 912 20.79 22.72 36.85
C LYS A 912 21.24 22.28 35.46
N GLU A 913 21.82 23.19 34.69
CA GLU A 913 22.41 22.90 33.38
C GLU A 913 23.54 21.89 33.49
N GLN A 914 23.60 20.98 32.52
CA GLN A 914 24.60 19.94 32.44
C GLN A 914 25.59 20.23 31.32
N ALA A 915 26.89 20.19 31.62
CA ALA A 915 27.96 20.32 30.64
C ALA A 915 28.16 18.99 29.87
N LEU A 916 27.15 18.59 29.09
CA LEU A 916 27.17 17.38 28.27
C LEU A 916 27.39 17.75 26.80
N THR A 917 28.19 16.93 26.08
CA THR A 917 28.42 17.13 24.65
C THR A 917 27.41 16.29 23.86
N ALA A 918 26.39 16.95 23.31
CA ALA A 918 25.41 16.32 22.44
C ALA A 918 25.77 16.55 20.96
N LYS A 919 25.65 15.51 20.13
CA LYS A 919 25.86 15.58 18.68
C LYS A 919 24.57 15.19 17.95
N PRO A 920 24.06 16.00 16.99
CA PRO A 920 22.91 15.62 16.17
C PRO A 920 23.11 14.26 15.48
N GLY A 921 22.06 13.45 15.45
CA GLY A 921 22.07 12.09 14.90
C GLY A 921 22.83 11.10 15.78
N THR A 922 22.78 11.25 17.11
CA THR A 922 23.39 10.30 18.07
C THR A 922 22.48 10.08 19.28
N TYR A 923 22.90 9.25 20.23
CA TYR A 923 22.31 9.18 21.57
C TYR A 923 23.25 9.81 22.59
N LEU A 924 22.68 10.60 23.50
CA LEU A 924 23.38 11.13 24.66
C LEU A 924 23.07 10.25 25.88
N THR A 925 24.10 9.61 26.43
CA THR A 925 23.96 8.78 27.65
C THR A 925 24.09 9.65 28.89
N ILE A 926 23.06 9.60 29.75
CA ILE A 926 23.03 10.24 31.07
C ILE A 926 23.10 9.14 32.14
N ARG A 927 24.27 8.96 32.75
CA ARG A 927 24.54 7.96 33.79
C ARG A 927 24.45 8.58 35.17
N ARG A 928 23.48 8.15 36.00
CA ARG A 928 23.32 8.64 37.38
C ARG A 928 22.75 7.58 38.33
N GLN A 929 22.90 7.86 39.62
CA GLN A 929 22.07 7.28 40.67
C GLN A 929 20.79 8.14 40.76
N TRP A 930 19.70 7.67 40.18
CA TRP A 930 18.44 8.39 40.17
C TRP A 930 17.71 8.26 41.50
N LYS A 931 17.08 9.36 41.91
CA LYS A 931 16.21 9.45 43.08
C LYS A 931 14.78 9.73 42.67
N ASP A 932 13.86 9.33 43.53
CA ASP A 932 12.45 9.66 43.35
C ASP A 932 12.26 11.19 43.27
N GLY A 933 11.56 11.63 42.22
CA GLY A 933 11.34 13.04 41.92
C GLY A 933 12.45 13.71 41.12
N ASP A 934 13.52 13.02 40.72
CA ASP A 934 14.51 13.59 39.81
C ASP A 934 13.87 13.98 38.47
N ILE A 935 14.25 15.15 37.96
CA ILE A 935 13.72 15.74 36.73
C ILE A 935 14.86 15.94 35.73
N ILE A 936 14.63 15.54 34.47
CA ILE A 936 15.46 15.84 33.32
C ILE A 936 14.66 16.71 32.36
N ASP A 937 15.06 17.96 32.16
CA ASP A 937 14.52 18.81 31.10
C ASP A 937 15.46 18.75 29.88
N LEU A 938 14.90 18.45 28.72
CA LEU A 938 15.59 18.42 27.43
C LEU A 938 15.02 19.52 26.54
N LYS A 939 15.88 20.35 25.94
CA LYS A 939 15.47 21.39 24.98
C LYS A 939 16.24 21.25 23.67
N MET A 940 15.52 21.31 22.56
CA MET A 940 15.97 20.95 21.21
C MET A 940 15.46 21.99 20.19
N PRO A 941 16.06 23.19 20.10
CA PRO A 941 15.43 24.28 19.37
C PRO A 941 15.12 23.97 17.91
N PHE A 942 13.85 24.14 17.54
CA PHE A 942 13.39 23.93 16.18
C PHE A 942 13.97 24.95 15.19
N ARG A 943 14.01 24.53 13.93
CA ARG A 943 14.39 25.37 12.81
C ARG A 943 13.60 24.97 11.58
N PHE A 944 13.44 25.92 10.68
CA PHE A 944 13.08 25.60 9.31
C PHE A 944 14.25 24.92 8.61
N HIS A 945 13.93 23.90 7.82
CA HIS A 945 14.86 23.27 6.87
C HIS A 945 14.10 22.72 5.67
N LEU A 946 14.83 22.52 4.57
CA LEU A 946 14.30 21.98 3.33
C LEU A 946 14.78 20.55 3.15
N ASP A 947 13.91 19.69 2.61
CA ASP A 947 14.23 18.32 2.20
C ASP A 947 14.00 18.20 0.68
N PRO A 948 15.04 18.45 -0.13
CA PRO A 948 14.94 18.38 -1.59
C PRO A 948 14.69 16.95 -2.09
N VAL A 949 13.97 16.83 -3.21
CA VAL A 949 13.90 15.58 -3.96
C VAL A 949 15.31 15.23 -4.45
N MET A 950 15.69 13.97 -4.23
CA MET A 950 17.04 13.43 -4.41
C MET A 950 17.70 13.72 -5.77
N ASP A 951 16.92 13.88 -6.84
CA ASP A 951 17.35 14.15 -8.21
C ASP A 951 16.88 15.49 -8.77
N GLN A 952 16.19 16.34 -7.98
CA GLN A 952 15.77 17.68 -8.38
C GLN A 952 15.74 18.66 -7.19
N GLN A 953 16.79 19.46 -7.03
CA GLN A 953 17.05 20.21 -5.79
C GLN A 953 16.08 21.37 -5.48
N ASN A 954 15.53 22.06 -6.47
CA ASN A 954 14.52 23.10 -6.23
C ASN A 954 13.17 22.54 -5.82
N ILE A 955 12.88 21.28 -6.14
CA ILE A 955 11.65 20.64 -5.69
C ILE A 955 11.90 20.10 -4.29
N ALA A 956 11.41 20.81 -3.27
CA ALA A 956 11.75 20.53 -1.89
C ALA A 956 10.54 20.66 -0.96
N SER A 957 10.54 19.84 0.08
CA SER A 957 9.58 19.91 1.18
C SER A 957 10.09 20.84 2.29
N LEU A 958 9.19 21.59 2.93
CA LEU A 958 9.53 22.48 4.05
C LEU A 958 9.22 21.80 5.39
N PHE A 959 10.18 21.78 6.30
CA PHE A 959 10.02 21.24 7.65
C PHE A 959 10.26 22.30 8.71
N TYR A 960 9.57 22.16 9.84
CA TYR A 960 9.88 22.84 11.11
C TYR A 960 10.15 21.79 12.18
N GLY A 961 11.41 21.65 12.60
CA GLY A 961 11.83 20.49 13.41
C GLY A 961 11.60 19.18 12.64
N PRO A 962 10.90 18.17 13.21
CA PRO A 962 10.55 16.93 12.51
C PRO A 962 9.28 17.03 11.64
N ILE A 963 8.54 18.14 11.72
CA ILE A 963 7.20 18.25 11.15
C ILE A 963 7.25 18.81 9.74
N LEU A 964 6.70 18.04 8.81
CA LEU A 964 6.48 18.46 7.44
C LEU A 964 5.33 19.46 7.39
N LEU A 965 5.58 20.59 6.76
CA LEU A 965 4.59 21.62 6.50
C LEU A 965 4.06 21.50 5.08
N ALA A 966 2.74 21.51 4.94
CA ALA A 966 2.06 21.47 3.66
C ALA A 966 1.41 22.82 3.36
N ALA A 967 1.65 23.33 2.15
CA ALA A 967 0.93 24.50 1.64
C ALA A 967 -0.55 24.16 1.49
N GLN A 968 -1.42 25.01 2.02
CA GLN A 968 -2.87 24.86 1.86
C GLN A 968 -3.28 25.43 0.50
N GLU A 969 -3.86 24.60 -0.35
CA GLU A 969 -4.20 24.98 -1.73
C GLU A 969 -5.71 25.15 -1.89
N GLY A 970 -6.12 26.21 -2.60
CA GLY A 970 -7.54 26.44 -2.91
C GLY A 970 -8.06 25.61 -4.10
N GLU A 971 -7.17 25.16 -5.00
CA GLU A 971 -7.50 24.43 -6.22
C GLU A 971 -6.43 23.38 -6.57
N ALA A 972 -6.76 22.47 -7.50
CA ALA A 972 -5.81 21.49 -8.04
C ALA A 972 -4.71 22.18 -8.87
N ARG A 973 -3.55 21.52 -9.04
CA ARG A 973 -2.39 22.10 -9.73
C ARG A 973 -1.68 21.12 -10.66
N LYS A 974 -1.10 21.62 -11.76
CA LYS A 974 -0.10 20.90 -12.57
C LYS A 974 1.34 21.30 -12.22
N ASP A 975 1.53 22.56 -11.83
CA ASP A 975 2.84 23.09 -11.43
C ASP A 975 3.05 23.06 -9.92
N TRP A 976 4.28 22.75 -9.52
CA TRP A 976 4.77 22.89 -8.16
C TRP A 976 4.55 24.31 -7.63
N ARG A 977 4.22 24.43 -6.33
CA ARG A 977 4.01 25.73 -5.70
C ARG A 977 5.31 26.53 -5.67
N LYS A 978 5.30 27.62 -6.45
CA LYS A 978 6.13 28.83 -6.38
C LYS A 978 6.41 29.33 -4.96
N ILE A 979 7.62 29.21 -4.39
CA ILE A 979 7.98 30.00 -3.19
C ILE A 979 9.37 30.62 -3.29
N THR A 980 9.55 31.79 -2.67
CA THR A 980 10.85 32.47 -2.62
C THR A 980 11.35 32.67 -1.19
N LEU A 981 12.48 32.06 -0.87
CA LEU A 981 13.09 32.10 0.46
C LEU A 981 14.37 32.94 0.47
N ASN A 982 14.69 33.55 1.61
CA ASN A 982 15.96 34.25 1.79
C ASN A 982 17.11 33.23 1.79
N ALA A 983 18.14 33.48 0.98
CA ALA A 983 19.23 32.54 0.75
C ALA A 983 20.14 32.29 1.98
N ASP A 984 20.24 33.26 2.89
CA ASP A 984 21.13 33.16 4.05
C ASP A 984 20.41 32.59 5.28
N ASP A 985 19.11 32.89 5.43
CA ASP A 985 18.25 32.36 6.48
C ASP A 985 16.80 32.30 6.01
N ILE A 986 16.36 31.09 5.62
CA ILE A 986 15.01 30.87 5.09
C ILE A 986 13.89 31.29 6.05
N SER A 987 14.15 31.33 7.37
CA SER A 987 13.14 31.74 8.36
C SER A 987 12.70 33.20 8.18
N LYS A 988 13.54 34.05 7.58
CA LYS A 988 13.22 35.46 7.31
C LYS A 988 12.11 35.64 6.27
N SER A 989 11.85 34.62 5.45
CA SER A 989 10.75 34.63 4.48
C SER A 989 9.45 34.03 5.03
N ILE A 990 9.47 33.48 6.23
CA ILE A 990 8.36 32.72 6.81
C ILE A 990 7.81 33.51 7.98
N LYS A 991 6.51 33.82 7.94
CA LYS A 991 5.78 34.46 9.04
C LYS A 991 4.88 33.42 9.72
N GLY A 992 4.44 33.68 10.95
CA GLY A 992 3.48 32.81 11.63
C GLY A 992 3.81 32.59 13.09
N ASP A 993 3.05 31.70 13.73
CA ASP A 993 3.18 31.36 15.13
C ASP A 993 3.69 29.91 15.28
N PRO A 994 4.94 29.73 15.73
CA PRO A 994 5.50 28.41 16.00
C PRO A 994 4.68 27.55 16.98
N GLN A 995 3.96 28.16 17.94
CA GLN A 995 3.15 27.41 18.91
C GLN A 995 1.89 26.82 18.29
N GLN A 996 1.39 27.43 17.20
CA GLN A 996 0.26 26.91 16.43
C GLN A 996 0.70 26.03 15.25
N LEU A 997 2.02 25.96 14.98
CA LEU A 997 2.60 25.36 13.78
C LEU A 997 1.97 25.88 12.47
N GLU A 998 1.45 27.11 12.50
CA GLU A 998 0.80 27.76 11.36
C GLU A 998 1.68 28.90 10.84
N PHE A 999 2.06 28.79 9.57
CA PHE A 999 2.98 29.71 8.93
C PHE A 999 2.42 30.26 7.62
N THR A 1000 3.00 31.34 7.12
CA THR A 1000 2.62 31.97 5.85
C THR A 1000 3.85 32.33 5.03
N ILE A 1001 3.82 31.98 3.75
CA ILE A 1001 4.82 32.34 2.74
C ILE A 1001 4.06 32.82 1.51
N ASP A 1002 4.34 34.02 1.02
CA ASP A 1002 3.68 34.61 -0.15
C ASP A 1002 2.14 34.52 -0.07
N ASP A 1003 1.57 34.85 1.11
CA ASP A 1003 0.14 34.80 1.46
C ASP A 1003 -0.52 33.40 1.42
N VAL A 1004 0.28 32.33 1.28
CA VAL A 1004 -0.18 30.95 1.37
C VAL A 1004 0.09 30.40 2.76
N VAL A 1005 -0.93 29.78 3.37
CA VAL A 1005 -0.84 29.16 4.69
C VAL A 1005 -0.13 27.81 4.59
N PHE A 1006 0.74 27.53 5.56
CA PHE A 1006 1.45 26.26 5.74
C PHE A 1006 1.13 25.70 7.13
N LYS A 1007 0.75 24.42 7.20
CA LYS A 1007 0.38 23.72 8.44
C LYS A 1007 0.98 22.31 8.47
N PRO A 1008 1.03 21.63 9.63
CA PRO A 1008 1.46 20.25 9.68
C PRO A 1008 0.68 19.39 8.68
N PHE A 1009 1.38 18.53 7.95
CA PHE A 1009 0.74 17.70 6.93
C PHE A 1009 -0.26 16.70 7.53
N TYR A 1010 -0.04 16.26 8.78
CA TYR A 1010 -0.98 15.41 9.49
C TYR A 1010 -2.30 16.12 9.86
N GLU A 1011 -2.32 17.46 9.93
CA GLU A 1011 -3.52 18.29 10.16
C GLU A 1011 -4.13 18.83 8.86
N THR A 1012 -3.55 18.50 7.71
CA THR A 1012 -4.00 19.00 6.40
C THR A 1012 -5.00 18.01 5.79
N TYR A 1013 -6.29 18.38 5.72
CA TYR A 1013 -7.34 17.53 5.15
C TYR A 1013 -7.87 18.03 3.80
N GLY A 1014 -7.58 19.28 3.44
CA GLY A 1014 -7.92 19.87 2.14
C GLY A 1014 -6.87 19.60 1.07
N ARG A 1015 -6.97 20.35 -0.03
CA ARG A 1015 -5.95 20.31 -1.08
C ARG A 1015 -4.64 20.89 -0.57
N HIS A 1016 -3.54 20.30 -1.00
CA HIS A 1016 -2.23 20.65 -0.48
C HIS A 1016 -1.08 20.47 -1.46
N SER A 1017 0.02 21.15 -1.20
CA SER A 1017 1.32 20.91 -1.84
C SER A 1017 2.37 20.66 -0.75
N VAL A 1018 2.95 19.46 -0.76
CA VAL A 1018 4.04 19.07 0.16
C VAL A 1018 5.40 19.45 -0.41
N TYR A 1019 5.63 19.15 -1.70
CA TYR A 1019 6.81 19.59 -2.41
C TYR A 1019 6.53 20.91 -3.14
N LEU A 1020 7.51 21.80 -3.11
CA LEU A 1020 7.41 23.17 -3.59
C LEU A 1020 8.55 23.43 -4.59
N ASP A 1021 8.35 24.34 -5.54
CA ASP A 1021 9.44 24.87 -6.38
C ASP A 1021 10.08 26.07 -5.67
N VAL A 1022 11.21 25.81 -5.02
CA VAL A 1022 11.86 26.76 -4.13
C VAL A 1022 12.94 27.56 -4.86
N GLN A 1023 12.84 28.88 -4.76
CA GLN A 1023 13.87 29.81 -5.21
C GLN A 1023 14.50 30.51 -4.00
N LEU A 1024 15.80 30.78 -4.08
CA LEU A 1024 16.54 31.54 -3.07
C LEU A 1024 16.84 32.95 -3.61
N LYS A 1025 16.58 33.98 -2.82
CA LYS A 1025 16.90 35.39 -3.13
C LYS A 1025 17.88 36.00 -2.16
#